data_AF-A0A5P2DDK7-F1
#
_entry.id   AF-A0A5P2DDK7-F1
#
_cell.length_a   1.000
_cell.length_b   1.000
_cell.length_c   1.000
_cell.angle_alpha   90.00
_cell.angle_beta   90.00
_cell.angle_gamma   90.00
#
_symmetry.space_group_name_H-M   'P 1'
#
loop_
_entity.id
_entity.type
_entity.pdbx_description
1 polymer ?
#
loop_
_entity_poly.entity_id
_entity_poly.type
_entity_poly.pdbx_seq_one_letter_code
_entity_poly.pdbx_strand_id
1 'polypeptide(L)'
;MPLGTAQGGSAVPARILQLPVIPRRHGRWYVRGKRGSVHVRSAIHSKRHIREARTLAEATDLEPGTSDPLQGTPVTSTPEPSRSTGTPHEGVPAQAAVPRQSQGTPRPGPADAAPQIHPAPPHRDPLDRDPLDRDPLDHPDPEAAADAAATENLLRCWVREKALTRPPAGSRLRIALPASGITLLVPVRHWSPAGWHRFGPARIDGSPADAPDVDAVTVAALLTREARSGTTDLVGRVSDSVRRTASFLADRRARPAAPAPVDHHLFLTGEQSLLLGHPLHPTPKSREGLSEAEARRYSPELHGSFPLHWTAVHPSVLATDSAWTERGRTITAAQLLTRLAPGLPLPEGTAPLPLHPWQARDLFQRPAVAALIDAGLLHDLGPYGAPWYPTSSLRTVLQPGAPAMLKLSLGLPITNSRRENLRKELHRGVEVHRLLRAGLAEQWQAVHPGFDIVRDPAWIAVDTPDGTGTAVPGLDVLLRHQPFRPGDDALCIAALTSPRPWPGRDTLHSRLAELVSRLAARTGRRASAVAAEWFLRYLDHVVLPVLALDAAAGIALEAHQQNTLVLLDRDGWPTGGRYRDNQGYYFRESHRAALDARLPGIGTTSDTFVSDAVTDERFAYYLGINNVLGLIGAFGSQGLADERVLLAAFRRFLGKAAALGPLPAQLLDSPTLRCKANLLTRLGGLDELVGPVDTQSVYVTIANPLHD
;
A
#
# COMPACT_ATOMS: atom_id res chain seq x y z
N MET A 1 -63.72 23.01 -17.83
CA MET A 1 -64.92 23.86 -17.62
C MET A 1 -65.12 24.01 -16.12
N PRO A 2 -65.44 25.22 -15.63
CA PRO A 2 -64.46 26.11 -14.99
C PRO A 2 -64.99 26.73 -13.67
N LEU A 3 -64.26 27.58 -12.92
CA LEU A 3 -64.13 29.06 -13.00
C LEU A 3 -63.26 29.51 -11.79
N GLY A 4 -62.42 30.57 -11.72
CA GLY A 4 -62.00 31.64 -12.63
C GLY A 4 -61.19 32.74 -11.86
N THR A 5 -60.10 33.25 -12.47
CA THR A 5 -59.61 34.67 -12.62
C THR A 5 -59.41 35.62 -11.40
N ALA A 6 -58.42 36.55 -11.28
CA ALA A 6 -57.41 37.15 -12.18
C ALA A 6 -56.28 37.97 -11.44
N GLN A 7 -55.10 38.07 -12.09
CA GLN A 7 -54.10 39.18 -12.32
C GLN A 7 -53.62 40.14 -11.18
N GLY A 8 -52.37 40.64 -11.11
CA GLY A 8 -51.19 40.59 -12.02
C GLY A 8 -49.96 41.44 -11.57
N GLY A 9 -48.90 41.43 -12.40
CA GLY A 9 -47.70 42.34 -12.43
C GLY A 9 -46.47 41.87 -11.62
N SER A 10 -45.20 41.87 -12.06
CA SER A 10 -44.44 42.52 -13.15
C SER A 10 -43.09 41.79 -13.36
N ALA A 11 -42.53 41.78 -14.58
CA ALA A 11 -41.28 41.11 -14.96
C ALA A 11 -40.21 42.10 -15.50
N VAL A 12 -38.92 41.82 -15.25
CA VAL A 12 -37.76 42.40 -15.96
C VAL A 12 -36.66 41.29 -16.12
N PRO A 13 -35.98 41.15 -17.28
CA PRO A 13 -35.17 39.97 -17.61
C PRO A 13 -33.65 40.12 -17.35
N ALA A 14 -32.98 39.02 -16.99
CA ALA A 14 -31.52 38.96 -16.88
C ALA A 14 -30.86 38.61 -18.22
N ARG A 15 -30.01 39.53 -18.72
CA ARG A 15 -29.16 39.33 -19.90
C ARG A 15 -27.92 38.49 -19.54
N ILE A 16 -27.71 37.43 -20.32
CA ILE A 16 -26.48 36.63 -20.35
C ILE A 16 -25.43 37.39 -21.16
N LEU A 17 -24.26 37.67 -20.55
CA LEU A 17 -23.08 38.16 -21.25
C LEU A 17 -22.14 36.98 -21.54
N GLN A 18 -21.99 36.65 -22.82
CA GLN A 18 -20.93 35.82 -23.36
C GLN A 18 -19.61 36.61 -23.36
N LEU A 19 -18.50 35.98 -22.96
CA LEU A 19 -17.14 36.45 -23.22
C LEU A 19 -16.32 35.31 -23.84
N PRO A 20 -15.45 35.58 -24.83
CA PRO A 20 -14.76 34.55 -25.60
C PRO A 20 -13.49 34.03 -24.89
N VAL A 21 -13.20 32.74 -25.12
CA VAL A 21 -11.99 32.03 -24.69
C VAL A 21 -10.87 32.29 -25.73
N ILE A 22 -9.69 32.72 -25.27
CA ILE A 22 -8.46 32.83 -26.08
C ILE A 22 -7.37 31.98 -25.40
N PRO A 23 -6.61 31.13 -26.13
CA PRO A 23 -5.61 30.24 -25.54
C PRO A 23 -4.28 30.97 -25.30
N ARG A 24 -3.53 30.61 -24.24
CA ARG A 24 -2.13 31.04 -24.11
C ARG A 24 -1.18 29.95 -23.63
N ARG A 25 -0.13 29.80 -24.44
CA ARG A 25 1.16 29.15 -24.16
C ARG A 25 2.04 30.04 -23.26
N HIS A 26 2.86 29.36 -22.46
CA HIS A 26 4.09 29.79 -21.76
C HIS A 26 4.04 30.93 -20.73
N GLY A 27 4.27 30.55 -19.47
CA GLY A 27 5.39 31.05 -18.66
C GLY A 27 5.33 32.48 -18.10
N ARG A 28 5.09 32.54 -16.78
CA ARG A 28 5.27 33.65 -15.81
C ARG A 28 4.04 34.49 -15.48
N TRP A 29 3.83 34.62 -14.17
CA TRP A 29 2.70 35.26 -13.49
C TRP A 29 2.89 36.76 -13.38
N TYR A 30 1.85 37.54 -13.69
CA TYR A 30 1.71 38.93 -13.27
C TYR A 30 0.27 39.22 -12.85
N VAL A 31 0.09 39.67 -11.60
CA VAL A 31 -1.15 40.29 -11.11
C VAL A 31 -0.99 41.80 -11.25
N ARG A 32 -1.86 42.44 -12.06
CA ARG A 32 -1.89 43.90 -12.23
C ARG A 32 -2.85 44.52 -11.22
N GLY A 33 -2.36 44.88 -10.04
CA GLY A 33 -3.03 45.78 -9.11
C GLY A 33 -2.70 47.25 -9.45
N LYS A 34 -3.72 48.11 -9.51
CA LYS A 34 -3.53 49.56 -9.64
C LYS A 34 -3.05 50.14 -8.29
N ARG A 35 -1.95 50.90 -8.39
CA ARG A 35 -1.39 51.92 -7.48
C ARG A 35 -0.51 51.44 -6.30
N GLY A 36 0.76 51.83 -6.38
CA GLY A 36 1.58 52.26 -5.24
C GLY A 36 2.75 51.36 -4.88
N SER A 37 3.92 51.59 -5.48
CA SER A 37 5.19 50.93 -5.20
C SER A 37 6.01 51.66 -4.12
N VAL A 38 6.52 50.94 -3.11
CA VAL A 38 7.78 51.25 -2.38
C VAL A 38 8.47 49.92 -1.96
N HIS A 39 9.77 49.82 -2.24
CA HIS A 39 10.71 48.75 -1.84
C HIS A 39 11.21 48.93 -0.40
N VAL A 40 11.42 47.86 0.39
CA VAL A 40 12.63 47.61 1.25
C VAL A 40 12.75 46.11 1.58
N ARG A 41 14.00 45.60 1.60
CA ARG A 41 14.46 44.25 2.00
C ARG A 41 14.54 44.06 3.54
N SER A 42 14.58 42.78 3.96
CA SER A 42 15.37 42.24 5.09
C SER A 42 14.77 42.12 6.50
N ALA A 43 15.15 41.01 7.16
CA ALA A 43 15.38 40.79 8.61
C ALA A 43 14.14 40.68 9.53
N ILE A 44 13.90 39.51 10.16
CA ILE A 44 14.47 39.02 11.43
C ILE A 44 13.88 39.73 12.68
N HIS A 45 13.32 38.89 13.57
CA HIS A 45 12.99 39.05 15.00
C HIS A 45 11.63 39.64 15.46
N SER A 46 10.92 38.73 16.14
CA SER A 46 10.20 38.85 17.42
C SER A 46 9.54 40.17 17.81
N LYS A 47 8.27 40.10 18.21
CA LYS A 47 7.72 40.94 19.31
C LYS A 47 6.64 40.17 20.08
N ARG A 48 7.04 39.74 21.27
CA ARG A 48 6.18 39.44 22.43
C ARG A 48 6.05 40.74 23.24
N HIS A 49 4.96 40.84 24.00
CA HIS A 49 4.63 41.78 25.09
C HIS A 49 3.77 43.00 24.74
N ILE A 50 2.50 42.93 25.18
CA ILE A 50 1.88 43.92 26.08
C ILE A 50 1.02 43.16 27.11
N ARG A 51 1.46 43.12 28.38
CA ARG A 51 0.63 43.24 29.59
C ARG A 51 1.51 43.31 30.85
N GLU A 52 1.70 44.53 31.33
CA GLU A 52 2.03 44.96 32.70
C GLU A 52 0.84 44.68 33.65
N ALA A 53 0.87 44.69 34.99
CA ALA A 53 1.89 44.68 36.05
C ALA A 53 1.13 44.52 37.40
N ARG A 54 1.72 43.82 38.39
CA ARG A 54 1.54 43.86 39.88
C ARG A 54 2.02 42.49 40.41
N THR A 55 2.92 42.31 41.38
CA THR A 55 3.40 43.14 42.51
C THR A 55 4.74 42.55 43.00
N LEU A 56 5.59 43.37 43.62
CA LEU A 56 6.87 43.02 44.27
C LEU A 56 6.66 42.31 45.62
N ALA A 57 7.58 41.42 46.02
CA ALA A 57 8.28 41.43 47.33
C ALA A 57 9.36 40.32 47.41
N GLU A 58 10.62 40.75 47.64
CA GLU A 58 11.65 40.20 48.59
C GLU A 58 12.11 38.71 48.48
N ALA A 59 13.34 38.28 48.79
CA ALA A 59 14.68 38.85 48.95
C ALA A 59 15.69 37.66 49.10
N THR A 60 16.76 37.66 48.30
CA THR A 60 18.18 37.29 48.58
C THR A 60 18.67 35.98 49.27
N ASP A 61 19.94 35.66 48.90
CA ASP A 61 21.00 34.80 49.49
C ASP A 61 21.19 33.37 48.92
N LEU A 62 22.26 33.08 48.12
CA LEU A 62 23.70 32.82 48.45
C LEU A 62 23.86 31.46 49.19
N GLU A 63 24.70 30.46 48.85
CA GLU A 63 25.83 30.21 47.94
C GLU A 63 25.97 28.68 47.69
N PRO A 64 26.80 28.22 46.74
CA PRO A 64 27.19 26.82 46.53
C PRO A 64 28.63 26.49 47.00
N GLY A 65 28.91 25.23 47.31
CA GLY A 65 30.29 24.72 47.27
C GLY A 65 30.55 23.48 48.11
N THR A 66 30.83 22.35 47.46
CA THR A 66 31.60 21.26 48.06
C THR A 66 32.64 20.73 47.09
N SER A 67 33.80 20.50 47.70
CA SER A 67 35.14 20.23 47.23
C SER A 67 35.37 18.83 46.65
N ASP A 68 36.21 18.79 45.61
CA ASP A 68 37.12 17.69 45.20
C ASP A 68 38.23 17.50 46.29
N PRO A 69 39.17 16.50 46.30
CA PRO A 69 39.97 16.13 45.12
C PRO A 69 40.73 14.76 45.09
N LEU A 70 41.48 14.56 43.98
CA LEU A 70 42.73 13.77 43.77
C LEU A 70 42.64 12.23 43.59
N GLN A 71 43.43 11.51 42.80
CA GLN A 71 44.33 11.71 41.63
C GLN A 71 44.90 10.29 41.31
N GLY A 72 45.28 9.99 40.06
CA GLY A 72 46.19 8.86 39.78
C GLY A 72 46.10 8.22 38.39
N THR A 73 47.00 8.61 37.49
CA THR A 73 47.51 7.84 36.33
C THR A 73 48.98 7.44 36.64
N PRO A 74 49.80 6.71 35.82
CA PRO A 74 49.64 6.22 34.42
C PRO A 74 50.23 4.80 34.12
N VAL A 75 50.28 4.41 32.82
CA VAL A 75 51.40 3.75 32.08
C VAL A 75 51.10 2.44 31.28
N THR A 76 51.26 2.56 29.95
CA THR A 76 51.64 1.69 28.79
C THR A 76 51.67 0.14 28.83
N SER A 77 51.27 -0.51 27.71
CA SER A 77 52.16 -1.28 26.78
C SER A 77 51.40 -2.15 25.75
N THR A 78 51.77 -2.07 24.46
CA THR A 78 51.62 -3.11 23.41
C THR A 78 52.73 -4.18 23.56
N PRO A 79 52.64 -5.44 23.05
CA PRO A 79 52.57 -5.78 21.61
C PRO A 79 51.86 -7.12 21.20
N GLU A 80 51.68 -7.36 19.88
CA GLU A 80 51.50 -8.69 19.21
C GLU A 80 52.80 -9.55 19.31
N PRO A 81 52.94 -10.85 18.90
CA PRO A 81 52.27 -11.60 17.80
C PRO A 81 52.14 -13.17 17.88
N SER A 82 51.54 -13.78 16.82
CA SER A 82 51.85 -15.12 16.25
C SER A 82 51.45 -16.40 17.05
N ARG A 83 51.26 -17.63 16.56
CA ARG A 83 51.39 -18.32 15.25
C ARG A 83 50.87 -19.78 15.37
N SER A 84 50.47 -20.37 14.22
CA SER A 84 50.65 -21.80 13.82
C SER A 84 49.76 -22.87 14.51
N THR A 85 49.36 -24.01 13.94
CA THR A 85 49.70 -24.90 12.80
C THR A 85 48.49 -25.87 12.68
N GLY A 86 48.13 -26.56 11.59
CA GLY A 86 48.81 -26.88 10.34
C GLY A 86 47.88 -27.74 9.44
N THR A 87 48.22 -27.70 8.16
CA THR A 87 47.84 -28.52 6.98
C THR A 87 48.33 -29.99 7.11
N PRO A 88 48.41 -30.86 6.06
CA PRO A 88 48.00 -30.81 4.62
C PRO A 88 47.31 -32.15 4.18
N HIS A 89 46.86 -32.42 2.95
CA HIS A 89 47.60 -32.63 1.68
C HIS A 89 46.56 -32.94 0.56
N GLU A 90 46.66 -32.29 -0.62
CA GLU A 90 47.07 -32.83 -1.95
C GLU A 90 46.07 -33.76 -2.65
N GLY A 91 45.86 -33.71 -3.97
CA GLY A 91 46.56 -33.02 -5.05
C GLY A 91 45.86 -33.27 -6.39
N VAL A 92 46.16 -32.40 -7.35
CA VAL A 92 45.78 -32.46 -8.78
C VAL A 92 46.93 -33.13 -9.57
N PRO A 93 46.66 -33.85 -10.67
CA PRO A 93 47.13 -33.40 -12.01
C PRO A 93 46.06 -33.67 -13.12
N ALA A 94 45.80 -32.78 -14.07
CA ALA A 94 46.52 -32.42 -15.30
C ALA A 94 46.20 -33.28 -16.55
N GLN A 95 46.28 -32.62 -17.71
CA GLN A 95 45.72 -32.90 -19.05
C GLN A 95 46.36 -34.05 -19.86
N ALA A 96 45.61 -34.62 -20.83
CA ALA A 96 46.07 -35.09 -22.16
C ALA A 96 44.84 -35.59 -22.97
N ALA A 97 44.52 -35.03 -24.15
CA ALA A 97 45.00 -35.38 -25.50
C ALA A 97 44.07 -36.36 -26.27
N VAL A 98 43.90 -36.05 -27.55
CA VAL A 98 42.96 -36.58 -28.58
C VAL A 98 43.36 -37.98 -29.06
N PRO A 99 42.44 -38.75 -29.68
CA PRO A 99 42.77 -39.22 -31.03
C PRO A 99 41.63 -39.12 -32.07
N ARG A 100 42.05 -38.86 -33.32
CA ARG A 100 41.27 -38.93 -34.56
C ARG A 100 41.35 -40.34 -35.16
N GLN A 101 40.27 -40.78 -35.82
CA GLN A 101 40.15 -41.58 -37.07
C GLN A 101 38.75 -42.25 -37.03
N SER A 102 37.96 -42.45 -38.10
CA SER A 102 38.24 -42.66 -39.52
C SER A 102 37.03 -42.26 -40.40
N GLN A 103 37.30 -42.11 -41.70
CA GLN A 103 36.35 -41.78 -42.78
C GLN A 103 35.49 -42.98 -43.19
N GLY A 104 34.25 -42.71 -43.62
CA GLY A 104 33.39 -43.61 -44.39
C GLY A 104 32.26 -42.86 -45.10
N THR A 105 32.28 -42.82 -46.43
CA THR A 105 31.23 -42.32 -47.34
C THR A 105 30.55 -43.50 -48.06
N PRO A 106 29.45 -43.33 -48.83
CA PRO A 106 28.05 -43.23 -48.38
C PRO A 106 27.14 -44.30 -49.04
N ARG A 107 25.88 -44.46 -48.59
CA ARG A 107 24.82 -45.11 -49.39
C ARG A 107 23.49 -44.35 -49.29
N PRO A 108 22.68 -44.31 -50.37
CA PRO A 108 21.60 -43.35 -50.55
C PRO A 108 20.20 -43.91 -50.20
N GLY A 109 19.30 -43.04 -49.74
CA GLY A 109 17.87 -43.30 -49.52
C GLY A 109 17.15 -42.06 -48.97
N PRO A 110 15.84 -41.91 -49.17
CA PRO A 110 15.32 -40.97 -50.17
C PRO A 110 14.64 -39.70 -49.63
N ALA A 111 14.72 -38.66 -50.48
CA ALA A 111 13.80 -37.52 -50.67
C ALA A 111 13.32 -36.72 -49.43
N ASP A 112 13.90 -35.52 -49.31
CA ASP A 112 13.45 -34.40 -48.49
C ASP A 112 11.99 -34.02 -48.72
N ALA A 113 11.23 -33.88 -47.63
CA ALA A 113 10.11 -32.96 -47.52
C ALA A 113 10.48 -31.91 -46.46
N ALA A 114 10.96 -30.75 -46.93
CA ALA A 114 11.29 -29.62 -46.08
C ALA A 114 10.00 -29.00 -45.47
N PRO A 115 9.96 -28.69 -44.16
CA PRO A 115 8.90 -27.85 -43.62
C PRO A 115 9.11 -26.41 -44.09
N GLN A 116 8.05 -25.81 -44.66
CA GLN A 116 8.01 -24.40 -45.06
C GLN A 116 8.25 -23.51 -43.83
N ILE A 117 9.41 -22.83 -43.81
CA ILE A 117 9.68 -21.74 -42.87
C ILE A 117 9.04 -20.48 -43.44
N HIS A 118 7.96 -20.01 -42.83
CA HIS A 118 7.43 -18.68 -43.11
C HIS A 118 8.46 -17.63 -42.63
N PRO A 119 8.83 -16.64 -43.46
CA PRO A 119 9.74 -15.58 -43.04
C PRO A 119 9.06 -14.77 -41.93
N ALA A 120 9.79 -14.55 -40.84
CA ALA A 120 9.39 -13.65 -39.76
C ALA A 120 9.15 -12.23 -40.35
N PRO A 121 8.13 -11.50 -39.87
CA PRO A 121 7.89 -10.14 -40.34
C PRO A 121 9.10 -9.25 -39.99
N PRO A 122 9.44 -8.26 -40.85
CA PRO A 122 10.62 -7.44 -40.64
C PRO A 122 10.51 -6.66 -39.33
N HIS A 123 11.60 -6.66 -38.56
CA HIS A 123 11.75 -5.80 -37.39
C HIS A 123 11.64 -4.33 -37.84
N ARG A 124 10.52 -3.69 -37.53
CA ARG A 124 10.37 -2.23 -37.64
C ARG A 124 11.22 -1.55 -36.58
N ASP A 125 11.92 -0.50 -36.99
CA ASP A 125 12.68 0.42 -36.16
C ASP A 125 11.77 0.98 -35.02
N PRO A 126 12.22 1.11 -33.75
CA PRO A 126 11.38 1.57 -32.63
C PRO A 126 10.78 2.97 -32.79
N LEU A 127 11.29 3.75 -33.75
CA LEU A 127 10.84 5.10 -34.06
C LEU A 127 9.65 5.15 -35.03
N ASP A 128 9.25 4.00 -35.62
CA ASP A 128 8.22 3.89 -36.67
C ASP A 128 6.92 3.21 -36.21
N ARG A 129 6.70 3.11 -34.88
CA ARG A 129 5.42 2.63 -34.33
C ARG A 129 4.35 3.72 -34.39
N ASP A 130 3.14 3.33 -34.77
CA ASP A 130 1.93 4.17 -34.71
C ASP A 130 1.86 4.86 -33.32
N PRO A 131 1.62 6.17 -33.23
CA PRO A 131 1.41 6.86 -31.96
C PRO A 131 0.38 6.19 -31.04
N LEU A 132 -0.56 5.41 -31.59
CA LEU A 132 -1.53 4.59 -30.86
C LEU A 132 -0.92 3.35 -30.17
N ASP A 133 0.31 2.97 -30.51
CA ASP A 133 0.96 1.74 -30.07
C ASP A 133 1.81 1.94 -28.79
N ARG A 134 2.18 3.18 -28.45
CA ARG A 134 2.87 3.48 -27.18
C ARG A 134 1.90 3.37 -26.00
N ASP A 135 2.35 2.76 -24.91
CA ASP A 135 1.56 2.66 -23.68
C ASP A 135 1.36 4.06 -23.08
N PRO A 136 0.11 4.51 -22.83
CA PRO A 136 -0.13 5.81 -22.20
C PRO A 136 0.60 6.03 -20.87
N LEU A 137 0.90 4.97 -20.13
CA LEU A 137 1.69 5.05 -18.88
C LEU A 137 3.15 5.46 -19.12
N ASP A 138 3.67 5.21 -20.32
CA ASP A 138 5.06 5.54 -20.71
C ASP A 138 5.19 6.95 -21.28
N HIS A 139 4.12 7.76 -21.25
CA HIS A 139 4.18 9.12 -21.74
C HIS A 139 5.27 9.93 -20.99
N PRO A 140 6.17 10.66 -21.69
CA PRO A 140 7.31 11.34 -21.08
C PRO A 140 6.90 12.47 -20.11
N ASP A 141 5.78 13.13 -20.39
CA ASP A 141 5.14 14.04 -19.43
C ASP A 141 4.49 13.25 -18.27
N PRO A 142 4.94 13.44 -17.02
CA PRO A 142 4.38 12.76 -15.86
C PRO A 142 2.90 13.11 -15.59
N GLU A 143 2.41 14.29 -16.00
CA GLU A 143 1.00 14.64 -15.84
C GLU A 143 0.11 13.79 -16.74
N ALA A 144 0.47 13.65 -18.01
CA ALA A 144 -0.24 12.79 -18.95
C ALA A 144 -0.20 11.30 -18.55
N ALA A 145 0.94 10.80 -18.07
CA ALA A 145 1.06 9.42 -17.58
C ALA A 145 0.19 9.18 -16.32
N ALA A 146 0.13 10.15 -15.42
CA ALA A 146 -0.70 10.09 -14.23
C ALA A 146 -2.20 10.15 -14.55
N ASP A 147 -2.59 11.00 -15.50
CA ASP A 147 -3.97 11.08 -15.98
C ASP A 147 -4.40 9.76 -16.65
N ALA A 148 -3.55 9.19 -17.51
CA ALA A 148 -3.80 7.89 -18.12
C ALA A 148 -3.97 6.78 -17.08
N ALA A 149 -3.13 6.74 -16.04
CA ALA A 149 -3.25 5.78 -14.95
C ALA A 149 -4.57 5.93 -14.17
N ALA A 150 -4.99 7.17 -13.89
CA ALA A 150 -6.23 7.44 -13.18
C ALA A 150 -7.48 7.12 -14.02
N THR A 151 -7.48 7.49 -15.31
CA THR A 151 -8.51 7.14 -16.28
C THR A 151 -8.65 5.62 -16.39
N GLU A 152 -7.53 4.90 -16.52
CA GLU A 152 -7.53 3.44 -16.57
C GLU A 152 -8.13 2.81 -15.31
N ASN A 153 -7.80 3.33 -14.11
CA ASN A 153 -8.38 2.84 -12.85
C ASN A 153 -9.89 3.09 -12.75
N LEU A 154 -10.37 4.26 -13.16
CA LEU A 154 -11.81 4.58 -13.18
C LEU A 154 -12.55 3.65 -14.14
N LEU A 155 -12.01 3.44 -15.34
CA LEU A 155 -12.60 2.56 -16.34
C LEU A 155 -12.58 1.09 -15.90
N ARG A 156 -11.50 0.61 -15.28
CA ARG A 156 -11.45 -0.75 -14.69
C ARG A 156 -12.51 -0.93 -13.61
N CYS A 157 -12.61 0.04 -12.69
CA CYS A 157 -13.66 0.06 -11.67
C CYS A 157 -15.05 -0.02 -12.31
N TRP A 158 -15.33 0.83 -13.30
CA TRP A 158 -16.63 0.86 -13.97
C TRP A 158 -16.94 -0.43 -14.71
N VAL A 159 -16.01 -0.95 -15.52
CA VAL A 159 -16.15 -2.20 -16.27
C VAL A 159 -16.48 -3.36 -15.34
N ARG A 160 -15.73 -3.49 -14.23
CA ARG A 160 -15.97 -4.55 -13.24
C ARG A 160 -17.30 -4.36 -12.51
N GLU A 161 -17.57 -3.16 -12.01
CA GLU A 161 -18.69 -2.88 -11.11
C GLU A 161 -20.03 -2.74 -11.85
N LYS A 162 -20.01 -2.56 -13.18
CA LYS A 162 -21.17 -2.64 -14.07
C LYS A 162 -21.21 -3.91 -14.93
N ALA A 163 -20.31 -4.86 -14.70
CA ALA A 163 -20.21 -6.12 -15.42
C ALA A 163 -20.22 -5.97 -16.96
N LEU A 164 -19.45 -5.00 -17.47
CA LEU A 164 -19.34 -4.79 -18.91
C LEU A 164 -18.58 -5.95 -19.57
N THR A 165 -19.02 -6.33 -20.77
CA THR A 165 -18.46 -7.47 -21.51
C THR A 165 -17.37 -7.04 -22.50
N ARG A 166 -16.57 -8.01 -22.93
CA ARG A 166 -15.51 -7.79 -23.92
C ARG A 166 -16.11 -7.26 -25.23
N PRO A 167 -15.57 -6.18 -25.82
CA PRO A 167 -16.02 -5.73 -27.13
C PRO A 167 -15.60 -6.73 -28.23
N PRO A 168 -16.32 -6.78 -29.38
CA PRO A 168 -15.90 -7.56 -30.55
C PRO A 168 -14.43 -7.31 -30.93
N ALA A 169 -13.75 -8.33 -31.45
CA ALA A 169 -12.35 -8.22 -31.84
C ALA A 169 -12.13 -7.06 -32.83
N GLY A 170 -11.10 -6.24 -32.59
CA GLY A 170 -10.80 -5.07 -33.42
C GLY A 170 -11.69 -3.84 -33.18
N SER A 171 -12.68 -3.92 -32.29
CA SER A 171 -13.56 -2.79 -31.95
C SER A 171 -13.16 -2.12 -30.63
N ARG A 172 -13.59 -0.86 -30.46
CA ARG A 172 -13.45 -0.11 -29.20
C ARG A 172 -14.55 -0.52 -28.22
N LEU A 173 -14.22 -0.51 -26.92
CA LEU A 173 -15.23 -0.63 -25.87
C LEU A 173 -16.12 0.62 -25.91
N ARG A 174 -17.43 0.40 -26.04
CA ARG A 174 -18.44 1.45 -26.00
C ARG A 174 -19.05 1.49 -24.60
N ILE A 175 -18.90 2.61 -23.89
CA ILE A 175 -19.50 2.83 -22.57
C ILE A 175 -20.58 3.91 -22.72
N ALA A 176 -21.84 3.48 -22.77
CA ALA A 176 -22.96 4.39 -22.79
C ALA A 176 -23.22 4.96 -21.38
N LEU A 177 -23.41 6.27 -21.29
CA LEU A 177 -23.70 7.00 -20.04
C LEU A 177 -25.02 7.78 -20.19
N PRO A 178 -26.18 7.09 -20.11
CA PRO A 178 -27.51 7.66 -20.37
C PRO A 178 -27.84 8.92 -19.56
N ALA A 179 -27.36 9.05 -18.32
CA ALA A 179 -27.64 10.22 -17.49
C ALA A 179 -27.03 11.51 -18.05
N SER A 180 -25.97 11.38 -18.86
CA SER A 180 -25.27 12.47 -19.54
C SER A 180 -25.58 12.56 -21.03
N GLY A 181 -26.18 11.52 -21.63
CA GLY A 181 -26.36 11.42 -23.07
C GLY A 181 -25.04 11.21 -23.85
N ILE A 182 -23.96 10.84 -23.17
CA ILE A 182 -22.63 10.67 -23.74
C ILE A 182 -22.32 9.17 -23.91
N THR A 183 -21.58 8.82 -24.96
CA THR A 183 -20.95 7.50 -25.09
C THR A 183 -19.44 7.68 -25.15
N LEU A 184 -18.70 6.93 -24.34
CA LEU A 184 -17.24 6.87 -24.43
C LEU A 184 -16.81 5.71 -25.35
N LEU A 185 -15.86 6.00 -26.23
CA LEU A 185 -15.16 5.03 -27.08
C LEU A 185 -13.75 4.82 -26.53
N VAL A 186 -13.50 3.62 -26.00
CA VAL A 186 -12.25 3.28 -25.31
C VAL A 186 -11.51 2.18 -26.07
N PRO A 187 -10.31 2.45 -26.63
CA PRO A 187 -9.45 1.40 -27.17
C PRO A 187 -9.09 0.39 -26.08
N VAL A 188 -9.15 -0.90 -26.39
CA VAL A 188 -8.74 -1.97 -25.45
C VAL A 188 -7.37 -2.48 -25.88
N ARG A 189 -6.35 -2.24 -25.05
CA ARG A 189 -4.98 -2.74 -25.26
C ARG A 189 -4.83 -4.17 -24.74
N HIS A 190 -5.51 -4.49 -23.64
CA HIS A 190 -5.54 -5.81 -23.03
C HIS A 190 -6.89 -6.07 -22.36
N TRP A 191 -7.54 -7.19 -22.69
CA TRP A 191 -8.75 -7.61 -22.00
C TRP A 191 -8.43 -8.80 -21.08
N SER A 192 -8.35 -8.54 -19.78
CA SER A 192 -8.00 -9.54 -18.77
C SER A 192 -9.24 -10.30 -18.29
N PRO A 193 -9.26 -11.65 -18.33
CA PRO A 193 -10.26 -12.45 -17.61
C PRO A 193 -10.21 -12.24 -16.09
N ALA A 194 -9.03 -11.91 -15.53
CA ALA A 194 -8.89 -11.59 -14.11
C ALA A 194 -9.25 -10.12 -13.75
N GLY A 195 -9.73 -9.33 -14.72
CA GLY A 195 -10.21 -7.95 -14.49
C GLY A 195 -9.14 -6.86 -14.54
N TRP A 196 -7.87 -7.18 -14.83
CA TRP A 196 -6.78 -6.21 -14.98
C TRP A 196 -6.66 -5.70 -16.43
N HIS A 197 -7.73 -5.10 -16.94
CA HIS A 197 -7.78 -4.59 -18.32
C HIS A 197 -6.74 -3.48 -18.56
N ARG A 198 -6.20 -3.35 -19.78
CA ARG A 198 -5.41 -2.18 -20.20
C ARG A 198 -6.19 -1.40 -21.26
N PHE A 199 -6.28 -0.09 -21.09
CA PHE A 199 -7.05 0.78 -21.99
C PHE A 199 -6.14 1.78 -22.70
N GLY A 200 -6.53 2.18 -23.91
CA GLY A 200 -5.99 3.36 -24.57
C GLY A 200 -6.80 4.62 -24.20
N PRO A 201 -6.41 5.78 -24.76
CA PRO A 201 -7.10 7.05 -24.49
C PRO A 201 -8.58 7.00 -24.90
N ALA A 202 -9.47 7.41 -23.99
CA ALA A 202 -10.92 7.42 -24.21
C ALA A 202 -11.34 8.66 -25.02
N ARG A 203 -12.37 8.54 -25.87
CA ARG A 203 -12.98 9.67 -26.60
C ARG A 203 -14.49 9.69 -26.48
N ILE A 204 -15.10 10.86 -26.65
CA ILE A 204 -16.55 10.97 -26.77
C ILE A 204 -16.97 10.57 -28.19
N ASP A 205 -17.98 9.70 -28.31
CA ASP A 205 -18.55 9.30 -29.60
C ASP A 205 -19.09 10.53 -30.36
N GLY A 206 -18.79 10.61 -31.66
CA GLY A 206 -19.13 11.77 -32.50
C GLY A 206 -18.30 13.04 -32.28
N SER A 207 -17.26 13.01 -31.44
CA SER A 207 -16.33 14.14 -31.33
C SER A 207 -15.47 14.32 -32.59
N PRO A 208 -15.07 15.56 -32.93
CA PRO A 208 -14.12 15.82 -34.02
C PRO A 208 -12.82 15.02 -33.89
N ALA A 209 -12.17 14.70 -35.00
CA ALA A 209 -10.94 13.90 -35.00
C ALA A 209 -9.79 14.56 -34.20
N ASP A 210 -9.77 15.89 -34.14
CA ASP A 210 -8.81 16.72 -33.41
C ASP A 210 -9.23 17.02 -31.95
N ALA A 211 -10.40 16.53 -31.52
CA ALA A 211 -10.83 16.67 -30.13
C ALA A 211 -9.84 15.96 -29.18
N PRO A 212 -9.54 16.57 -28.01
CA PRO A 212 -8.69 15.95 -27.01
C PRO A 212 -9.33 14.66 -26.48
N ASP A 213 -8.49 13.73 -26.04
CA ASP A 213 -8.94 12.55 -25.32
C ASP A 213 -9.58 12.97 -23.97
N VAL A 214 -10.45 12.12 -23.44
CA VAL A 214 -11.17 12.36 -22.18
C VAL A 214 -10.24 12.08 -21.01
N ASP A 215 -9.96 13.11 -20.22
CA ASP A 215 -9.13 13.04 -19.02
C ASP A 215 -9.84 12.39 -17.82
N ALA A 216 -9.08 12.07 -16.76
CA ALA A 216 -9.58 11.34 -15.60
C ALA A 216 -10.65 12.13 -14.83
N VAL A 217 -10.50 13.47 -14.78
CA VAL A 217 -11.45 14.37 -14.10
C VAL A 217 -12.80 14.36 -14.82
N THR A 218 -12.78 14.38 -16.15
CA THR A 218 -13.96 14.31 -17.00
C THR A 218 -14.63 12.94 -16.88
N VAL A 219 -13.87 11.84 -16.92
CA VAL A 219 -14.41 10.50 -16.65
C VAL A 219 -15.08 10.46 -15.28
N ALA A 220 -14.41 10.95 -14.23
CA ALA A 220 -14.96 10.98 -12.88
C ALA A 220 -16.28 11.76 -12.81
N ALA A 221 -16.36 12.95 -13.43
CA ALA A 221 -17.58 13.75 -13.46
C ALA A 221 -18.73 13.03 -14.17
N LEU A 222 -18.45 12.36 -15.29
CA LEU A 222 -19.45 11.58 -16.03
C LEU A 222 -19.94 10.36 -15.23
N LEU A 223 -19.03 9.63 -14.57
CA LEU A 223 -19.38 8.48 -13.74
C LEU A 223 -20.17 8.89 -12.49
N THR A 224 -19.81 10.00 -11.84
CA THR A 224 -20.59 10.55 -10.71
C THR A 224 -22.02 10.88 -11.12
N ARG A 225 -22.19 11.50 -12.30
CA ARG A 225 -23.52 11.82 -12.83
C ARG A 225 -24.32 10.55 -13.16
N GLU A 226 -23.66 9.54 -13.73
CA GLU A 226 -24.29 8.26 -14.08
C GLU A 226 -24.74 7.47 -12.85
N ALA A 227 -24.02 7.58 -11.73
CA ALA A 227 -24.38 6.87 -10.50
C ALA A 227 -25.67 7.39 -9.84
N ARG A 228 -26.14 8.60 -10.17
CA ARG A 228 -27.40 9.24 -9.68
C ARG A 228 -27.54 9.36 -8.15
N SER A 229 -26.52 8.99 -7.37
CA SER A 229 -26.50 9.02 -5.90
C SER A 229 -25.12 9.32 -5.30
N GLY A 230 -24.26 10.06 -6.03
CA GLY A 230 -22.88 10.34 -5.60
C GLY A 230 -22.70 11.68 -4.90
N THR A 231 -21.87 11.72 -3.86
CA THR A 231 -21.30 12.98 -3.37
C THR A 231 -20.41 13.62 -4.45
N THR A 232 -20.36 14.95 -4.52
CA THR A 232 -19.51 15.71 -5.46
C THR A 232 -18.00 15.55 -5.20
N ASP A 233 -17.64 14.82 -4.14
CA ASP A 233 -16.27 14.65 -3.63
C ASP A 233 -15.38 13.80 -4.56
N LEU A 234 -15.95 12.89 -5.36
CA LEU A 234 -15.14 12.00 -6.22
C LEU A 234 -14.24 12.79 -7.20
N VAL A 235 -14.76 13.84 -7.82
CA VAL A 235 -14.02 14.63 -8.82
C VAL A 235 -12.81 15.32 -8.19
N GLY A 236 -12.99 15.92 -7.00
CA GLY A 236 -11.91 16.56 -6.23
C GLY A 236 -10.81 15.56 -5.88
N ARG A 237 -11.21 14.39 -5.38
CA ARG A 237 -10.28 13.30 -5.04
C ARG A 237 -9.54 12.72 -6.23
N VAL A 238 -10.20 12.57 -7.39
CA VAL A 238 -9.53 12.13 -8.63
C VAL A 238 -8.48 13.15 -9.04
N SER A 239 -8.84 14.45 -9.04
CA SER A 239 -7.90 15.53 -9.35
C SER A 239 -6.69 15.53 -8.41
N ASP A 240 -6.91 15.35 -7.10
CA ASP A 240 -5.84 15.23 -6.10
C ASP A 240 -4.97 13.98 -6.33
N SER A 241 -5.57 12.83 -6.63
CA SER A 241 -4.86 11.59 -6.94
C SER A 241 -3.98 11.71 -8.20
N VAL A 242 -4.47 12.36 -9.25
CA VAL A 242 -3.71 12.62 -10.49
C VAL A 242 -2.52 13.52 -10.20
N ARG A 243 -2.71 14.67 -9.56
CA ARG A 243 -1.60 15.59 -9.22
C ARG A 243 -0.50 14.93 -8.38
N ARG A 244 -0.89 14.13 -7.39
CA ARG A 244 0.08 13.40 -6.55
C ARG A 244 0.84 12.35 -7.33
N THR A 245 0.14 11.57 -8.15
CA THR A 245 0.76 10.56 -9.01
C THR A 245 1.74 11.21 -10.01
N ALA A 246 1.36 12.34 -10.61
CA ALA A 246 2.25 13.10 -11.49
C ALA A 246 3.51 13.55 -10.76
N SER A 247 3.37 14.07 -9.54
CA SER A 247 4.50 14.47 -8.70
C SER A 247 5.41 13.28 -8.35
N PHE A 248 4.83 12.12 -8.03
CA PHE A 248 5.60 10.89 -7.74
C PHE A 248 6.35 10.39 -8.99
N LEU A 249 5.71 10.39 -10.15
CA LEU A 249 6.34 9.98 -11.40
C LEU A 249 7.45 10.95 -11.81
N ALA A 250 7.23 12.26 -11.71
CA ALA A 250 8.23 13.28 -11.98
C ALA A 250 9.48 13.07 -11.10
N ASP A 251 9.27 12.89 -9.79
CA ASP A 251 10.35 12.67 -8.85
C ASP A 251 11.11 11.37 -9.13
N ARG A 252 10.40 10.26 -9.34
CA ARG A 252 10.98 8.93 -9.52
C ARG A 252 11.66 8.78 -10.89
N ARG A 253 11.26 9.54 -11.90
CA ARG A 253 11.99 9.63 -13.18
C ARG A 253 13.31 10.39 -13.01
N ALA A 254 13.30 11.50 -12.27
CA ALA A 254 14.51 12.27 -11.99
C ALA A 254 15.47 11.54 -11.04
N ARG A 255 14.93 10.79 -10.07
CA ARG A 255 15.65 10.09 -9.01
C ARG A 255 15.15 8.64 -8.90
N PRO A 256 15.58 7.76 -9.83
CA PRO A 256 15.04 6.41 -9.94
C PRO A 256 15.56 5.44 -8.85
N ALA A 257 16.70 5.73 -8.24
CA ALA A 257 17.24 4.99 -7.11
C ALA A 257 16.68 5.51 -5.78
N ALA A 258 16.54 4.61 -4.80
CA ALA A 258 16.27 5.02 -3.42
C ALA A 258 17.51 5.74 -2.84
N PRO A 259 17.34 6.74 -1.95
CA PRO A 259 18.44 7.39 -1.27
C PRO A 259 18.90 6.59 -0.04
N ALA A 260 20.14 6.79 0.41
CA ALA A 260 20.57 6.31 1.71
C ALA A 260 19.74 6.94 2.86
N PRO A 261 19.41 6.19 3.93
CA PRO A 261 19.77 4.79 4.19
C PRO A 261 18.77 3.75 3.63
N VAL A 262 17.81 4.15 2.79
CA VAL A 262 16.72 3.29 2.28
C VAL A 262 17.23 2.31 1.22
N ASP A 263 18.18 2.74 0.39
CA ASP A 263 18.80 1.98 -0.70
C ASP A 263 19.32 0.59 -0.32
N HIS A 264 19.81 0.43 0.90
CA HIS A 264 20.30 -0.84 1.43
C HIS A 264 19.24 -1.67 2.15
N HIS A 265 18.00 -1.18 2.27
CA HIS A 265 16.89 -1.86 2.94
C HIS A 265 15.81 -2.28 1.93
N LEU A 266 15.88 -3.51 1.42
CA LEU A 266 15.04 -4.00 0.31
C LEU A 266 13.55 -4.00 0.64
N PHE A 267 13.16 -4.42 1.85
CA PHE A 267 11.77 -4.32 2.32
C PHE A 267 11.24 -2.87 2.26
N LEU A 268 11.98 -1.90 2.81
CA LEU A 268 11.55 -0.50 2.81
C LEU A 268 11.51 0.09 1.40
N THR A 269 12.51 -0.22 0.56
CA THR A 269 12.50 0.16 -0.86
C THR A 269 11.27 -0.40 -1.59
N GLY A 270 10.86 -1.62 -1.25
CA GLY A 270 9.63 -2.24 -1.73
C GLY A 270 8.38 -1.47 -1.28
N GLU A 271 8.26 -1.17 0.00
CA GLU A 271 7.16 -0.38 0.56
C GLU A 271 7.01 1.00 -0.08
N GLN A 272 8.12 1.62 -0.47
CA GLN A 272 8.18 2.94 -1.09
C GLN A 272 8.03 2.91 -2.62
N SER A 273 7.78 1.74 -3.22
CA SER A 273 7.72 1.57 -4.67
C SER A 273 6.34 1.63 -5.30
N LEU A 274 5.27 1.63 -4.50
CA LEU A 274 3.89 1.59 -4.98
C LEU A 274 3.44 2.98 -5.46
N LEU A 275 3.84 3.42 -6.65
CA LEU A 275 3.59 4.80 -7.13
C LEU A 275 2.15 5.04 -7.60
N LEU A 276 1.54 4.04 -8.26
CA LEU A 276 0.20 4.18 -8.86
C LEU A 276 -0.93 3.79 -7.88
N GLY A 277 -0.60 3.03 -6.83
CA GLY A 277 -1.55 2.59 -5.81
C GLY A 277 -2.42 1.43 -6.28
N HIS A 278 -3.61 1.30 -5.68
CA HIS A 278 -4.51 0.17 -5.95
C HIS A 278 -5.12 0.27 -7.37
N PRO A 279 -4.89 -0.72 -8.28
CA PRO A 279 -5.28 -0.62 -9.70
C PRO A 279 -6.79 -0.72 -9.96
N LEU A 280 -7.54 -1.08 -8.92
CA LEU A 280 -9.00 -1.26 -8.95
C LEU A 280 -9.68 -0.38 -7.89
N HIS A 281 -9.21 0.85 -7.73
CA HIS A 281 -9.78 1.88 -6.85
C HIS A 281 -9.80 3.23 -7.60
N PRO A 282 -10.84 4.07 -7.45
CA PRO A 282 -10.97 5.29 -8.26
C PRO A 282 -9.96 6.39 -7.91
N THR A 283 -9.54 6.46 -6.65
CA THR A 283 -8.71 7.57 -6.12
C THR A 283 -7.54 7.07 -5.26
N PRO A 284 -6.71 6.14 -5.78
CA PRO A 284 -5.77 5.35 -4.96
C PRO A 284 -4.67 6.18 -4.30
N LYS A 285 -4.37 7.37 -4.83
CA LYS A 285 -3.37 8.30 -4.28
C LYS A 285 -3.95 9.60 -3.74
N SER A 286 -5.28 9.72 -3.67
CA SER A 286 -5.91 10.87 -3.02
C SER A 286 -5.55 10.92 -1.53
N ARG A 287 -5.14 12.10 -1.06
CA ARG A 287 -4.72 12.43 0.32
C ARG A 287 -5.20 13.83 0.67
N GLU A 288 -6.48 14.11 0.42
CA GLU A 288 -7.08 15.40 0.75
C GLU A 288 -6.83 15.76 2.22
N GLY A 289 -6.37 16.99 2.46
CA GLY A 289 -5.89 17.46 3.76
C GLY A 289 -4.37 17.49 3.92
N LEU A 290 -3.62 16.89 2.98
CA LEU A 290 -2.17 16.94 2.92
C LEU A 290 -1.72 18.07 1.97
N SER A 291 -0.96 19.05 2.46
CA SER A 291 -0.32 20.05 1.61
C SER A 291 0.82 19.44 0.76
N GLU A 292 1.29 20.15 -0.27
CA GLU A 292 2.42 19.71 -1.10
C GLU A 292 3.73 19.55 -0.32
N ALA A 293 3.96 20.41 0.67
CA ALA A 293 5.14 20.30 1.53
C ALA A 293 5.07 19.07 2.43
N GLU A 294 3.90 18.80 3.01
CA GLU A 294 3.65 17.60 3.81
C GLU A 294 3.70 16.33 2.96
N ALA A 295 3.22 16.38 1.71
CA ALA A 295 3.30 15.27 0.78
C ALA A 295 4.75 14.84 0.56
N ARG A 296 5.69 15.76 0.35
CA ARG A 296 7.12 15.41 0.23
C ARG A 296 7.68 14.69 1.45
N ARG A 297 7.19 15.01 2.64
CA ARG A 297 7.69 14.49 3.90
C ARG A 297 7.05 13.15 4.30
N TYR A 298 5.74 13.02 4.10
CA TYR A 298 4.95 11.89 4.61
C TYR A 298 4.66 10.82 3.55
N SER A 299 4.98 11.06 2.28
CA SER A 299 4.70 10.11 1.20
C SER A 299 5.83 9.08 1.06
N PRO A 300 5.53 7.77 1.14
CA PRO A 300 6.50 6.73 0.84
C PRO A 300 7.02 6.81 -0.60
N GLU A 301 6.18 7.24 -1.56
CA GLU A 301 6.51 7.32 -2.98
C GLU A 301 7.64 8.32 -3.31
N LEU A 302 7.87 9.29 -2.42
CA LEU A 302 8.90 10.32 -2.54
C LEU A 302 10.10 10.04 -1.64
N HIS A 303 10.19 8.82 -1.10
CA HIS A 303 11.15 8.44 -0.06
C HIS A 303 11.14 9.42 1.13
N GLY A 304 9.94 9.91 1.49
CA GLY A 304 9.76 10.86 2.59
C GLY A 304 10.23 10.29 3.93
N SER A 305 10.58 11.15 4.86
CA SER A 305 10.92 10.77 6.23
C SER A 305 10.72 11.92 7.22
N PHE A 306 10.50 11.61 8.49
CA PHE A 306 10.23 12.61 9.52
C PHE A 306 10.54 12.12 10.94
N PRO A 307 11.08 12.97 11.84
CA PRO A 307 11.01 12.71 13.28
C PRO A 307 9.54 12.61 13.70
N LEU A 308 9.27 11.73 14.65
CA LEU A 308 7.93 11.61 15.24
C LEU A 308 7.67 12.81 16.17
N HIS A 309 6.39 13.10 16.34
CA HIS A 309 5.93 14.04 17.36
C HIS A 309 5.69 13.25 18.65
N TRP A 310 6.10 13.75 19.81
CA TRP A 310 5.98 13.02 21.07
C TRP A 310 5.09 13.75 22.06
N THR A 311 4.37 12.97 22.85
CA THR A 311 3.57 13.42 23.99
C THR A 311 3.97 12.58 25.21
N ALA A 312 4.02 13.20 26.38
CA ALA A 312 4.12 12.48 27.65
C ALA A 312 2.73 12.26 28.24
N VAL A 313 2.45 11.04 28.69
CA VAL A 313 1.14 10.60 29.18
C VAL A 313 1.24 10.25 30.67
N HIS A 314 0.37 10.84 31.48
CA HIS A 314 0.26 10.49 32.90
C HIS A 314 -0.32 9.08 33.09
N PRO A 315 0.18 8.27 34.04
CA PRO A 315 -0.26 6.88 34.22
C PRO A 315 -1.77 6.70 34.45
N SER A 316 -2.45 7.69 35.03
CA SER A 316 -3.89 7.61 35.32
C SER A 316 -4.80 7.59 34.08
N VAL A 317 -4.29 8.00 32.92
CA VAL A 317 -5.02 7.99 31.64
C VAL A 317 -4.35 7.10 30.60
N LEU A 318 -3.30 6.39 31.00
CA LEU A 318 -2.53 5.53 30.11
C LEU A 318 -3.24 4.18 29.94
N ALA A 319 -3.59 3.85 28.70
CA ALA A 319 -4.05 2.53 28.33
C ALA A 319 -2.96 1.80 27.54
N THR A 320 -2.65 0.56 27.91
CA THR A 320 -1.61 -0.21 27.22
C THR A 320 -1.80 -1.70 27.44
N ASP A 321 -1.34 -2.50 26.49
CA ASP A 321 -1.14 -3.92 26.66
C ASP A 321 0.15 -4.35 25.93
N SER A 322 0.80 -5.39 26.44
CA SER A 322 1.97 -5.98 25.81
C SER A 322 2.09 -7.47 26.11
N ALA A 323 2.31 -8.23 25.06
CA ALA A 323 2.81 -9.59 25.09
C ALA A 323 4.20 -9.71 24.44
N TRP A 324 4.87 -8.57 24.20
CA TRP A 324 6.25 -8.51 23.71
C TRP A 324 7.17 -9.13 24.75
N THR A 325 8.03 -10.06 24.34
CA THR A 325 8.98 -10.70 25.26
C THR A 325 10.42 -10.61 24.80
N GLU A 326 11.31 -10.36 25.74
CA GLU A 326 12.75 -10.44 25.56
C GLU A 326 13.31 -11.38 26.64
N ARG A 327 14.03 -12.43 26.22
CA ARG A 327 14.59 -13.44 27.14
C ARG A 327 13.55 -14.00 28.13
N GLY A 328 12.34 -14.26 27.64
CA GLY A 328 11.23 -14.80 28.42
C GLY A 328 10.50 -13.81 29.33
N ARG A 329 10.92 -12.53 29.41
CA ARG A 329 10.26 -11.50 30.21
C ARG A 329 9.43 -10.57 29.34
N THR A 330 8.24 -10.23 29.79
CA THR A 330 7.38 -9.25 29.11
C THR A 330 7.98 -7.84 29.25
N ILE A 331 8.06 -7.13 28.13
CA ILE A 331 8.49 -5.72 28.07
C ILE A 331 7.25 -4.86 27.79
N THR A 332 7.05 -3.77 28.54
CA THR A 332 5.88 -2.91 28.34
C THR A 332 6.04 -2.04 27.08
N ALA A 333 4.91 -1.58 26.51
CA ALA A 333 4.95 -0.67 25.36
C ALA A 333 5.70 0.64 25.68
N ALA A 334 5.51 1.19 26.90
CA ALA A 334 6.23 2.37 27.36
C ALA A 334 7.76 2.15 27.41
N GLN A 335 8.22 1.01 27.95
CA GLN A 335 9.64 0.66 27.97
C GLN A 335 10.24 0.53 26.57
N LEU A 336 9.50 -0.08 25.63
CA LEU A 336 9.92 -0.18 24.23
C LEU A 336 10.06 1.22 23.60
N LEU A 337 9.09 2.10 23.83
CA LEU A 337 9.10 3.46 23.28
C LEU A 337 10.20 4.33 23.87
N THR A 338 10.49 4.23 25.17
CA THR A 338 11.65 4.90 25.79
C THR A 338 12.97 4.49 25.12
N ARG A 339 13.12 3.21 24.75
CA ARG A 339 14.32 2.72 24.04
C ARG A 339 14.39 3.23 22.59
N LEU A 340 13.24 3.44 21.95
CA LEU A 340 13.15 3.96 20.59
C LEU A 340 13.36 5.49 20.51
N ALA A 341 13.27 6.20 21.63
CA ALA A 341 13.51 7.63 21.75
C ALA A 341 14.54 7.95 22.84
N PRO A 342 15.80 7.50 22.68
CA PRO A 342 16.83 7.71 23.69
C PRO A 342 17.06 9.20 23.93
N GLY A 343 17.05 9.61 25.20
CA GLY A 343 17.26 11.00 25.60
C GLY A 343 16.06 11.94 25.45
N LEU A 344 14.87 11.42 25.11
CA LEU A 344 13.64 12.22 25.09
C LEU A 344 13.39 12.78 26.51
N PRO A 345 13.31 14.11 26.68
CA PRO A 345 13.00 14.70 27.99
C PRO A 345 11.55 14.38 28.35
N LEU A 346 11.36 13.54 29.35
CA LEU A 346 10.06 13.12 29.87
C LEU A 346 9.84 13.70 31.27
N PRO A 347 8.67 14.30 31.56
CA PRO A 347 8.26 14.58 32.92
C PRO A 347 8.28 13.30 33.77
N GLU A 348 8.63 13.44 35.05
CA GLU A 348 8.75 12.32 35.97
C GLU A 348 7.46 11.50 36.04
N GLY A 349 7.59 10.17 36.03
CA GLY A 349 6.44 9.25 36.13
C GLY A 349 5.55 9.15 34.89
N THR A 350 5.87 9.83 33.79
CA THR A 350 5.06 9.77 32.55
C THR A 350 5.58 8.73 31.54
N ALA A 351 4.70 8.29 30.63
CA ALA A 351 5.05 7.39 29.53
C ALA A 351 5.14 8.15 28.19
N PRO A 352 6.13 7.83 27.32
CA PRO A 352 6.22 8.43 25.99
C PRO A 352 5.18 7.85 25.02
N LEU A 353 4.51 8.70 24.26
CA LEU A 353 3.56 8.33 23.22
C LEU A 353 3.91 9.04 21.90
N PRO A 354 4.27 8.30 20.83
CA PRO A 354 4.60 8.89 19.54
C PRO A 354 3.33 9.17 18.72
N LEU A 355 3.37 10.22 17.93
CA LEU A 355 2.31 10.65 17.03
C LEU A 355 2.88 10.90 15.65
N HIS A 356 2.05 10.65 14.64
CA HIS A 356 2.35 11.15 13.30
C HIS A 356 2.27 12.68 13.34
N PRO A 357 3.26 13.44 12.85
CA PRO A 357 3.26 14.91 12.97
C PRO A 357 2.03 15.59 12.34
N TRP A 358 1.50 15.04 11.25
CA TRP A 358 0.22 15.52 10.68
C TRP A 358 -0.98 15.32 11.63
N GLN A 359 -1.02 14.20 12.36
CA GLN A 359 -2.08 13.93 13.33
C GLN A 359 -2.01 14.93 14.48
N ALA A 360 -0.81 15.16 15.02
CA ALA A 360 -0.57 16.06 16.16
C ALA A 360 -1.11 17.48 15.93
N ARG A 361 -1.02 18.00 14.69
CA ARG A 361 -1.48 19.35 14.31
C ARG A 361 -2.94 19.65 14.72
N ASP A 362 -3.84 18.70 14.45
CA ASP A 362 -5.26 18.82 14.78
C ASP A 362 -5.57 18.24 16.16
N LEU A 363 -4.87 17.16 16.54
CA LEU A 363 -5.17 16.38 17.74
C LEU A 363 -5.22 17.24 19.01
N PHE A 364 -4.26 18.15 19.21
CA PHE A 364 -4.21 19.01 20.39
C PHE A 364 -5.30 20.08 20.45
N GLN A 365 -6.00 20.34 19.34
CA GLN A 365 -7.15 21.25 19.29
C GLN A 365 -8.48 20.54 19.56
N ARG A 366 -8.48 19.19 19.65
CA ARG A 366 -9.69 18.43 19.95
C ARG A 366 -10.07 18.63 21.42
N PRO A 367 -11.35 18.90 21.76
CA PRO A 367 -11.76 19.22 23.13
C PRO A 367 -11.31 18.20 24.18
N ALA A 368 -11.40 16.89 23.88
CA ALA A 368 -10.97 15.83 24.80
C ALA A 368 -9.46 15.86 25.09
N VAL A 369 -8.64 16.16 24.09
CA VAL A 369 -7.17 16.21 24.24
C VAL A 369 -6.75 17.51 24.92
N ALA A 370 -7.36 18.63 24.56
CA ALA A 370 -7.13 19.93 25.22
C ALA A 370 -7.44 19.84 26.72
N ALA A 371 -8.56 19.23 27.11
CA ALA A 371 -8.91 19.02 28.51
C ALA A 371 -7.87 18.18 29.28
N LEU A 372 -7.28 17.16 28.64
CA LEU A 372 -6.20 16.37 29.25
C LEU A 372 -4.91 17.17 29.43
N ILE A 373 -4.60 18.07 28.50
CA ILE A 373 -3.45 18.97 28.62
C ILE A 373 -3.65 19.99 29.73
N ASP A 374 -4.84 20.62 29.78
CA ASP A 374 -5.19 21.59 30.82
C ASP A 374 -5.15 20.96 32.22
N ALA A 375 -5.50 19.68 32.33
CA ALA A 375 -5.41 18.89 33.56
C ALA A 375 -3.99 18.40 33.90
N GLY A 376 -2.99 18.66 33.06
CA GLY A 376 -1.61 18.17 33.24
C GLY A 376 -1.45 16.65 33.09
N LEU A 377 -2.40 15.99 32.40
CA LEU A 377 -2.39 14.54 32.17
C LEU A 377 -1.73 14.17 30.83
N LEU A 378 -1.63 15.12 29.91
CA LEU A 378 -0.86 15.04 28.68
C LEU A 378 0.08 16.24 28.55
N HIS A 379 1.30 16.02 28.09
CA HIS A 379 2.26 17.09 27.80
C HIS A 379 2.77 16.98 26.38
N ASP A 380 2.58 18.03 25.57
CA ASP A 380 3.16 18.13 24.24
C ASP A 380 4.68 18.33 24.32
N LEU A 381 5.45 17.36 23.82
CA LEU A 381 6.92 17.40 23.80
C LEU A 381 7.48 17.82 22.44
N GLY A 382 6.64 17.92 21.42
CA GLY A 382 7.06 18.28 20.08
C GLY A 382 7.80 17.18 19.30
N PRO A 383 8.34 17.52 18.12
CA PRO A 383 9.14 16.60 17.31
C PRO A 383 10.48 16.25 17.97
N TYR A 384 10.84 14.96 18.01
CA TYR A 384 12.10 14.50 18.60
C TYR A 384 12.66 13.26 17.90
N GLY A 385 14.00 13.16 17.88
CA GLY A 385 14.73 11.96 17.48
C GLY A 385 15.07 11.87 15.99
N ALA A 386 15.59 10.71 15.59
CA ALA A 386 15.93 10.38 14.22
C ALA A 386 14.68 10.26 13.33
N PRO A 387 14.81 10.43 12.01
CA PRO A 387 13.68 10.30 11.11
C PRO A 387 13.21 8.85 10.98
N TRP A 388 11.89 8.70 10.94
CA TRP A 388 11.17 7.48 10.60
C TRP A 388 10.66 7.54 9.16
N TYR A 389 10.57 6.38 8.52
CA TYR A 389 10.25 6.23 7.10
C TYR A 389 8.86 5.58 6.96
N PRO A 390 7.89 6.25 6.32
CA PRO A 390 6.57 5.68 6.09
C PRO A 390 6.65 4.51 5.11
N THR A 391 5.85 3.48 5.37
CA THR A 391 5.62 2.34 4.47
C THR A 391 4.41 2.60 3.57
N SER A 392 3.96 1.61 2.79
CA SER A 392 2.88 1.80 1.81
C SER A 392 1.54 2.23 2.42
N SER A 393 1.35 2.09 3.75
CA SER A 393 0.16 2.52 4.47
C SER A 393 0.20 3.99 4.95
N LEU A 394 1.32 4.69 4.73
CA LEU A 394 1.70 6.00 5.29
C LEU A 394 1.86 6.03 6.81
N ARG A 395 0.90 5.47 7.54
CA ARG A 395 0.82 5.55 9.01
C ARG A 395 1.65 4.49 9.74
N THR A 396 2.08 3.44 9.05
CA THR A 396 3.08 2.52 9.57
C THR A 396 4.45 3.03 9.18
N VAL A 397 5.29 3.29 10.17
CA VAL A 397 6.62 3.84 9.98
C VAL A 397 7.68 2.87 10.49
N LEU A 398 8.84 2.91 9.85
CA LEU A 398 10.00 2.09 10.15
C LEU A 398 11.23 2.99 10.26
N GLN A 399 12.10 2.71 11.22
CA GLN A 399 13.46 3.22 11.25
C GLN A 399 14.43 2.04 11.05
N PRO A 400 15.35 2.07 10.07
CA PRO A 400 16.34 1.01 9.89
C PRO A 400 17.12 0.74 11.19
N GLY A 401 17.22 -0.54 11.58
CA GLY A 401 17.86 -0.97 12.82
C GLY A 401 16.96 -0.98 14.06
N ALA A 402 15.77 -0.38 14.01
CA ALA A 402 14.81 -0.47 15.10
C ALA A 402 14.17 -1.87 15.15
N PRO A 403 13.94 -2.46 16.34
CA PRO A 403 13.29 -3.77 16.47
C PRO A 403 11.79 -3.74 16.17
N ALA A 404 11.19 -2.55 16.11
CA ALA A 404 9.77 -2.36 15.93
C ALA A 404 9.46 -1.37 14.79
N MET A 405 8.39 -1.66 14.05
CA MET A 405 7.63 -0.69 13.28
C MET A 405 6.55 -0.07 14.18
N LEU A 406 6.19 1.18 13.94
CA LEU A 406 5.11 1.86 14.65
C LEU A 406 3.94 2.11 13.70
N LYS A 407 2.75 1.60 14.02
CA LYS A 407 1.52 1.93 13.29
C LYS A 407 0.76 3.00 14.07
N LEU A 408 0.88 4.23 13.59
CA LEU A 408 0.37 5.45 14.22
C LEU A 408 -1.08 5.70 13.79
N SER A 409 -1.86 6.37 14.62
CA SER A 409 -3.14 6.92 14.17
C SER A 409 -2.93 8.07 13.20
N LEU A 410 -3.71 8.10 12.12
CA LEU A 410 -3.67 9.12 11.08
C LEU A 410 -5.07 9.38 10.52
N GLY A 411 -5.74 10.45 10.97
CA GLY A 411 -7.08 10.86 10.54
C GLY A 411 -7.19 11.36 9.09
N LEU A 412 -6.21 11.06 8.25
CA LEU A 412 -6.22 11.34 6.83
C LEU A 412 -7.09 10.29 6.09
N PRO A 413 -8.04 10.72 5.23
CA PRO A 413 -8.74 9.79 4.34
C PRO A 413 -7.76 9.18 3.33
N ILE A 414 -7.59 7.86 3.38
CA ILE A 414 -6.73 7.10 2.46
C ILE A 414 -7.55 5.96 1.90
N THR A 415 -7.72 5.93 0.57
CA THR A 415 -8.74 5.09 -0.09
C THR A 415 -10.08 5.28 0.64
N ASN A 416 -10.89 4.26 0.82
CA ASN A 416 -12.26 4.36 1.38
C ASN A 416 -12.33 4.45 2.91
N SER A 417 -11.25 4.80 3.62
CA SER A 417 -11.28 4.86 5.09
C SER A 417 -10.45 6.00 5.64
N ARG A 418 -10.89 6.58 6.76
CA ARG A 418 -9.98 7.32 7.65
C ARG A 418 -9.06 6.33 8.36
N ARG A 419 -7.81 6.73 8.63
CA ARG A 419 -6.77 5.83 9.14
C ARG A 419 -6.39 6.11 10.59
N GLU A 420 -7.35 6.47 11.44
CA GLU A 420 -7.16 6.38 12.89
C GLU A 420 -7.21 4.90 13.31
N ASN A 421 -6.43 4.51 14.32
CA ASN A 421 -6.49 3.16 14.85
C ASN A 421 -7.70 3.04 15.78
N LEU A 422 -8.38 1.90 15.77
CA LEU A 422 -9.44 1.62 16.73
C LEU A 422 -8.90 0.75 17.87
N ARG A 423 -9.35 1.02 19.11
CA ARG A 423 -8.90 0.26 20.30
C ARG A 423 -9.09 -1.25 20.15
N LYS A 424 -10.22 -1.70 19.60
CA LYS A 424 -10.50 -3.12 19.34
C LYS A 424 -9.47 -3.80 18.42
N GLU A 425 -8.93 -3.06 17.46
CA GLU A 425 -7.90 -3.56 16.54
C GLU A 425 -6.54 -3.71 17.24
N LEU A 426 -6.24 -2.82 18.19
CA LEU A 426 -5.04 -2.93 19.02
C LEU A 426 -5.08 -4.18 19.90
N HIS A 427 -6.22 -4.43 20.55
CA HIS A 427 -6.45 -5.68 21.29
C HIS A 427 -6.28 -6.91 20.39
N ARG A 428 -6.87 -6.89 19.18
CA ARG A 428 -6.76 -7.97 18.20
C ARG A 428 -5.31 -8.36 17.90
N GLY A 429 -4.43 -7.37 17.71
CA GLY A 429 -3.01 -7.60 17.44
C GLY A 429 -2.32 -8.41 18.54
N VAL A 430 -2.54 -8.02 19.81
CA VAL A 430 -1.93 -8.69 20.97
C VAL A 430 -2.57 -10.05 21.22
N GLU A 431 -3.88 -10.17 21.08
CA GLU A 431 -4.61 -11.44 21.18
C GLU A 431 -4.09 -12.46 20.16
N VAL A 432 -3.95 -12.08 18.89
CA VAL A 432 -3.38 -12.96 17.87
C VAL A 432 -1.94 -13.32 18.20
N HIS A 433 -1.12 -12.39 18.69
CA HIS A 433 0.23 -12.71 19.14
C HIS A 433 0.25 -13.74 20.28
N ARG A 434 -0.65 -13.62 21.27
CA ARG A 434 -0.80 -14.59 22.37
C ARG A 434 -1.27 -15.96 21.85
N LEU A 435 -2.25 -15.98 20.96
CA LEU A 435 -2.76 -17.21 20.35
C LEU A 435 -1.65 -17.97 19.61
N LEU A 436 -0.86 -17.24 18.84
CA LEU A 436 0.31 -17.77 18.13
C LEU A 436 1.33 -18.37 19.11
N ARG A 437 1.59 -17.69 20.23
CA ARG A 437 2.47 -18.19 21.30
C ARG A 437 1.89 -19.36 22.09
N ALA A 438 0.57 -19.56 22.11
CA ALA A 438 -0.10 -20.73 22.68
C ALA A 438 0.04 -21.99 21.78
N GLY A 439 1.16 -22.09 21.05
CA GLY A 439 1.52 -23.21 20.19
C GLY A 439 0.95 -23.18 18.77
N LEU A 440 0.07 -22.24 18.41
CA LEU A 440 -0.49 -22.22 17.04
C LEU A 440 0.63 -21.92 16.02
N ALA A 441 1.57 -21.06 16.41
CA ALA A 441 2.73 -20.74 15.60
C ALA A 441 3.67 -21.93 15.39
N GLU A 442 3.78 -22.85 16.34
CA GLU A 442 4.62 -24.03 16.19
C GLU A 442 3.94 -25.06 15.28
N GLN A 443 2.64 -25.29 15.49
CA GLN A 443 1.87 -26.28 14.74
C GLN A 443 1.86 -26.02 13.23
N TRP A 444 1.55 -24.78 12.82
CA TRP A 444 1.52 -24.47 11.38
C TRP A 444 2.92 -24.33 10.75
N GLN A 445 3.96 -23.94 11.51
CA GLN A 445 5.32 -23.82 11.01
C GLN A 445 5.99 -25.18 10.81
N ALA A 446 5.56 -26.19 11.58
CA ALA A 446 5.97 -27.57 11.35
C ALA A 446 5.55 -28.06 9.94
N VAL A 447 4.45 -27.53 9.39
CA VAL A 447 3.95 -27.88 8.05
C VAL A 447 4.39 -26.86 6.99
N HIS A 448 4.43 -25.57 7.34
CA HIS A 448 4.71 -24.45 6.45
C HIS A 448 5.81 -23.53 7.00
N PRO A 449 7.07 -23.99 7.11
CA PRO A 449 8.15 -23.23 7.75
C PRO A 449 8.51 -21.92 7.03
N GLY A 450 8.16 -21.79 5.75
CA GLY A 450 8.39 -20.59 4.95
C GLY A 450 7.39 -19.45 5.21
N PHE A 451 6.27 -19.70 5.89
CA PHE A 451 5.20 -18.73 6.09
C PHE A 451 5.07 -18.29 7.55
N ASP A 452 4.80 -16.99 7.77
CA ASP A 452 4.51 -16.48 9.12
C ASP A 452 3.66 -15.20 9.11
N ILE A 453 3.13 -14.82 10.27
CA ILE A 453 2.48 -13.51 10.50
C ILE A 453 3.48 -12.54 11.14
N VAL A 454 3.59 -11.33 10.62
CA VAL A 454 4.30 -10.22 11.27
C VAL A 454 3.53 -9.81 12.53
N ARG A 455 4.17 -9.95 13.69
CA ARG A 455 3.50 -9.85 15.00
C ARG A 455 3.23 -8.41 15.42
N ASP A 456 2.11 -8.20 16.09
CA ASP A 456 1.69 -6.93 16.69
C ASP A 456 1.53 -7.08 18.22
N PRO A 457 2.63 -7.30 18.95
CA PRO A 457 2.57 -7.78 20.32
C PRO A 457 2.26 -6.71 21.38
N ALA A 458 2.27 -5.42 21.05
CA ALA A 458 2.09 -4.36 22.04
C ALA A 458 1.42 -3.12 21.46
N TRP A 459 0.73 -2.36 22.32
CA TRP A 459 0.15 -1.07 21.98
C TRP A 459 0.14 -0.12 23.18
N ILE A 460 0.03 1.17 22.89
CA ILE A 460 -0.12 2.26 23.86
C ILE A 460 -1.18 3.23 23.34
N ALA A 461 -1.98 3.78 24.25
CA ALA A 461 -3.07 4.69 23.93
C ALA A 461 -3.45 5.51 25.19
N VAL A 462 -4.50 6.32 25.05
CA VAL A 462 -5.02 7.20 26.11
C VAL A 462 -6.52 6.98 26.27
N ASP A 463 -6.97 6.93 27.51
CA ASP A 463 -8.39 6.87 27.88
C ASP A 463 -8.84 8.20 28.51
N THR A 464 -10.15 8.41 28.55
CA THR A 464 -10.75 9.52 29.29
C THR A 464 -10.49 9.40 30.79
N PRO A 465 -10.38 10.52 31.53
CA PRO A 465 -10.07 10.49 32.96
C PRO A 465 -11.27 10.09 33.84
N ASP A 466 -12.42 9.78 33.25
CA ASP A 466 -13.68 9.43 33.93
C ASP A 466 -13.69 7.99 34.50
N GLY A 467 -12.62 7.22 34.26
CA GLY A 467 -12.48 5.84 34.75
C GLY A 467 -13.32 4.82 34.00
N THR A 468 -13.98 5.20 32.89
CA THR A 468 -14.82 4.28 32.10
C THR A 468 -14.00 3.42 31.12
N GLY A 469 -12.72 3.75 30.92
CA GLY A 469 -11.87 3.12 29.89
C GLY A 469 -12.25 3.54 28.47
N THR A 470 -12.96 4.67 28.31
CA THR A 470 -13.33 5.16 26.98
C THR A 470 -12.09 5.71 26.27
N ALA A 471 -11.76 5.12 25.12
CA ALA A 471 -10.60 5.52 24.33
C ALA A 471 -10.73 6.97 23.80
N VAL A 472 -9.63 7.72 23.84
CA VAL A 472 -9.51 9.05 23.20
C VAL A 472 -8.97 8.87 21.77
N PRO A 473 -9.80 9.05 20.71
CA PRO A 473 -9.41 8.71 19.36
C PRO A 473 -8.23 9.53 18.84
N GLY A 474 -7.32 8.86 18.12
CA GLY A 474 -6.17 9.48 17.48
C GLY A 474 -4.88 9.45 18.29
N LEU A 475 -4.92 8.92 19.52
CA LEU A 475 -3.76 8.69 20.40
C LEU A 475 -3.32 7.21 20.40
N ASP A 476 -4.05 6.31 19.73
CA ASP A 476 -3.79 4.88 19.68
C ASP A 476 -2.59 4.53 18.76
N VAL A 477 -1.60 3.81 19.31
CA VAL A 477 -0.37 3.38 18.62
C VAL A 477 -0.12 1.89 18.82
N LEU A 478 0.12 1.17 17.73
CA LEU A 478 0.53 -0.23 17.74
C LEU A 478 2.04 -0.36 17.49
N LEU A 479 2.69 -1.22 18.26
CA LEU A 479 4.08 -1.62 18.08
C LEU A 479 4.11 -2.99 17.39
N ARG A 480 4.64 -3.00 16.17
CA ARG A 480 4.76 -4.18 15.32
C ARG A 480 6.21 -4.67 15.35
N HIS A 481 6.45 -5.98 15.44
CA HIS A 481 7.79 -6.54 15.23
C HIS A 481 8.35 -6.11 13.87
N GLN A 482 9.64 -5.75 13.81
CA GLN A 482 10.35 -5.60 12.53
C GLN A 482 11.26 -6.80 12.25
N PRO A 483 10.76 -7.84 11.57
CA PRO A 483 11.55 -9.06 11.33
C PRO A 483 12.52 -8.92 10.16
N PHE A 484 12.38 -7.90 9.31
CA PHE A 484 13.14 -7.79 8.05
C PHE A 484 14.46 -7.06 8.28
N ARG A 485 15.56 -7.75 8.00
CA ARG A 485 16.91 -7.18 7.95
C ARG A 485 17.07 -6.39 6.64
N PRO A 486 18.09 -5.50 6.52
CA PRO A 486 18.26 -4.68 5.33
C PRO A 486 18.32 -5.48 4.02
N GLY A 487 18.99 -6.63 4.01
CA GLY A 487 19.11 -7.51 2.84
C GLY A 487 17.92 -8.46 2.60
N ASP A 488 16.94 -8.52 3.50
CA ASP A 488 15.80 -9.42 3.35
C ASP A 488 14.84 -8.87 2.28
N ASP A 489 14.65 -9.66 1.22
CA ASP A 489 13.81 -9.29 0.09
C ASP A 489 12.35 -9.70 0.30
N ALA A 490 11.70 -8.99 1.22
CA ALA A 490 10.27 -9.12 1.50
C ALA A 490 9.49 -8.02 0.76
N LEU A 491 8.49 -8.39 -0.04
CA LEU A 491 7.71 -7.45 -0.83
C LEU A 491 6.22 -7.69 -0.70
N CYS A 492 5.44 -6.64 -0.44
CA CYS A 492 4.01 -6.74 -0.67
C CYS A 492 3.72 -6.91 -2.17
N ILE A 493 2.71 -7.74 -2.50
CA ILE A 493 2.34 -8.07 -3.89
C ILE A 493 1.90 -6.82 -4.67
N ALA A 494 1.29 -5.84 -3.99
CA ALA A 494 0.90 -4.59 -4.61
C ALA A 494 2.12 -3.82 -5.15
N ALA A 495 3.20 -3.72 -4.36
CA ALA A 495 4.44 -3.09 -4.77
C ALA A 495 5.18 -3.90 -5.86
N LEU A 496 5.16 -5.23 -5.74
CA LEU A 496 5.78 -6.14 -6.71
C LEU A 496 5.21 -5.94 -8.12
N THR A 497 3.89 -5.77 -8.22
CA THR A 497 3.16 -5.72 -9.50
C THR A 497 3.03 -4.31 -10.08
N SER A 498 3.21 -3.26 -9.28
CA SER A 498 3.02 -1.87 -9.71
C SER A 498 4.13 -1.40 -10.67
N PRO A 499 3.77 -0.90 -11.88
CA PRO A 499 4.72 -0.25 -12.78
C PRO A 499 5.31 1.03 -12.17
N ARG A 500 6.62 1.24 -12.36
CA ARG A 500 7.35 2.43 -11.91
C ARG A 500 8.53 2.76 -12.85
N PRO A 501 9.09 3.99 -12.78
CA PRO A 501 10.34 4.30 -13.46
C PRO A 501 11.50 3.48 -12.90
N TRP A 502 12.43 3.09 -13.77
CA TRP A 502 13.66 2.38 -13.39
C TRP A 502 14.90 3.10 -13.93
N PRO A 503 16.06 3.00 -13.23
CA PRO A 503 17.29 3.59 -13.73
C PRO A 503 17.65 3.05 -15.12
N GLY A 504 17.98 3.95 -16.05
CA GLY A 504 18.42 3.58 -17.40
C GLY A 504 17.32 3.05 -18.32
N ARG A 505 16.04 3.27 -17.99
CA ARG A 505 14.90 2.88 -18.83
C ARG A 505 14.01 4.06 -19.17
N ASP A 506 13.48 4.03 -20.38
CA ASP A 506 12.53 5.01 -20.92
C ASP A 506 11.07 4.65 -20.62
N THR A 507 10.75 3.37 -20.38
CA THR A 507 9.40 2.86 -20.05
C THR A 507 9.24 2.47 -18.57
N LEU A 508 7.99 2.45 -18.09
CA LEU A 508 7.63 1.96 -16.76
C LEU A 508 7.65 0.43 -16.74
N HIS A 509 8.23 -0.14 -15.67
CA HIS A 509 8.25 -1.58 -15.44
C HIS A 509 7.87 -1.91 -14.00
N SER A 510 7.27 -3.07 -13.76
CA SER A 510 7.08 -3.58 -12.40
C SER A 510 8.30 -4.36 -11.93
N ARG A 511 8.42 -4.54 -10.61
CA ARG A 511 9.45 -5.42 -10.04
C ARG A 511 9.22 -6.88 -10.44
N LEU A 512 7.98 -7.29 -10.67
CA LEU A 512 7.64 -8.60 -11.21
C LEU A 512 8.25 -8.83 -12.60
N ALA A 513 8.09 -7.87 -13.52
CA ALA A 513 8.64 -7.96 -14.86
C ALA A 513 10.18 -8.05 -14.85
N GLU A 514 10.83 -7.29 -13.95
CA GLU A 514 12.28 -7.37 -13.74
C GLU A 514 12.74 -8.75 -13.25
N LEU A 515 12.01 -9.32 -12.28
CA LEU A 515 12.33 -10.63 -11.72
C LEU A 515 12.19 -11.71 -12.79
N VAL A 516 11.07 -11.74 -13.51
CA VAL A 516 10.83 -12.72 -14.59
C VAL A 516 11.89 -12.60 -15.68
N SER A 517 12.22 -11.38 -16.11
CA SER A 517 13.21 -11.15 -17.17
C SER A 517 14.61 -11.62 -16.74
N ARG A 518 15.05 -11.28 -15.53
CA ARG A 518 16.34 -11.72 -15.00
C ARG A 518 16.40 -13.24 -14.82
N LEU A 519 15.33 -13.84 -14.30
CA LEU A 519 15.25 -15.29 -14.12
C LEU A 519 15.24 -16.02 -15.46
N ALA A 520 14.54 -15.51 -16.48
CA ALA A 520 14.55 -16.05 -17.83
C ALA A 520 15.94 -16.00 -18.45
N ALA A 521 16.61 -14.85 -18.39
CA ALA A 521 17.98 -14.70 -18.90
C ALA A 521 18.95 -15.67 -18.21
N ARG A 522 18.85 -15.79 -16.88
CA ARG A 522 19.75 -16.62 -16.07
C ARG A 522 19.52 -18.13 -16.23
N THR A 523 18.27 -18.55 -16.43
CA THR A 523 17.91 -19.97 -16.59
C THR A 523 17.93 -20.43 -18.05
N GLY A 524 18.01 -19.51 -19.02
CA GLY A 524 17.89 -19.81 -20.45
C GLY A 524 16.48 -20.25 -20.87
N ARG A 525 15.47 -20.09 -20.01
CA ARG A 525 14.08 -20.51 -20.27
C ARG A 525 13.25 -19.33 -20.78
N ARG A 526 12.17 -19.64 -21.51
CA ARG A 526 11.18 -18.63 -21.94
C ARG A 526 10.58 -17.93 -20.73
N ALA A 527 10.37 -16.62 -20.82
CA ALA A 527 9.78 -15.79 -19.76
C ALA A 527 8.44 -16.36 -19.26
N SER A 528 7.58 -16.86 -20.16
CA SER A 528 6.30 -17.47 -19.78
C SER A 528 6.44 -18.73 -18.93
N ALA A 529 7.47 -19.55 -19.17
CA ALA A 529 7.73 -20.75 -18.37
C ALA A 529 8.26 -20.39 -16.98
N VAL A 530 9.11 -19.35 -16.90
CA VAL A 530 9.60 -18.79 -15.63
C VAL A 530 8.47 -18.15 -14.84
N ALA A 531 7.61 -17.37 -15.47
CA ALA A 531 6.44 -16.77 -14.85
C ALA A 531 5.48 -17.81 -14.27
N ALA A 532 5.19 -18.88 -15.01
CA ALA A 532 4.35 -19.98 -14.53
C ALA A 532 4.97 -20.68 -13.31
N GLU A 533 6.28 -20.92 -13.30
CA GLU A 533 6.96 -21.50 -12.13
C GLU A 533 6.98 -20.55 -10.94
N TRP A 534 7.25 -19.27 -11.16
CA TRP A 534 7.23 -18.26 -10.12
C TRP A 534 5.85 -18.22 -9.46
N PHE A 535 4.79 -18.21 -10.27
CA PHE A 535 3.40 -18.25 -9.79
C PHE A 535 3.08 -19.53 -9.01
N LEU A 536 3.52 -20.71 -9.48
CA LEU A 536 3.32 -21.97 -8.74
C LEU A 536 4.02 -21.97 -7.39
N ARG A 537 5.25 -21.45 -7.30
CA ARG A 537 5.96 -21.28 -6.03
C ARG A 537 5.26 -20.29 -5.10
N TYR A 538 4.68 -19.22 -5.65
CA TYR A 538 3.86 -18.29 -4.87
C TYR A 538 2.61 -18.98 -4.29
N LEU A 539 1.91 -19.80 -5.08
CA LEU A 539 0.76 -20.57 -4.58
C LEU A 539 1.17 -21.51 -3.45
N ASP A 540 2.30 -22.20 -3.59
CA ASP A 540 2.80 -23.17 -2.60
C ASP A 540 3.31 -22.49 -1.31
N HIS A 541 4.12 -21.45 -1.42
CA HIS A 541 4.77 -20.83 -0.27
C HIS A 541 3.96 -19.72 0.42
N VAL A 542 2.91 -19.21 -0.24
CA VAL A 542 2.12 -18.07 0.27
C VAL A 542 0.64 -18.38 0.36
N VAL A 543 0.02 -18.95 -0.67
CA VAL A 543 -1.43 -19.17 -0.69
C VAL A 543 -1.83 -20.41 0.11
N LEU A 544 -1.10 -21.52 -0.07
CA LEU A 544 -1.38 -22.77 0.62
C LEU A 544 -1.34 -22.63 2.16
N PRO A 545 -0.34 -21.96 2.77
CA PRO A 545 -0.32 -21.77 4.22
C PRO A 545 -1.48 -20.90 4.74
N VAL A 546 -1.96 -19.94 3.94
CA VAL A 546 -3.12 -19.11 4.31
C VAL A 546 -4.41 -19.93 4.31
N LEU A 547 -4.60 -20.81 3.31
CA LEU A 547 -5.72 -21.75 3.28
C LEU A 547 -5.63 -22.75 4.46
N ALA A 548 -4.44 -23.27 4.73
CA ALA A 548 -4.21 -24.21 5.82
C ALA A 548 -4.46 -23.61 7.20
N LEU A 549 -4.12 -22.32 7.41
CA LEU A 549 -4.44 -21.62 8.67
C LEU A 549 -5.95 -21.56 8.91
N ASP A 550 -6.73 -21.20 7.88
CA ASP A 550 -8.18 -21.17 7.97
C ASP A 550 -8.75 -22.56 8.26
N ALA A 551 -8.31 -23.58 7.52
CA ALA A 551 -8.76 -24.95 7.70
C ALA A 551 -8.42 -25.55 9.07
N ALA A 552 -7.24 -25.23 9.62
CA ALA A 552 -6.76 -25.82 10.86
C ALA A 552 -7.21 -25.07 12.12
N ALA A 553 -7.37 -23.74 12.02
CA ALA A 553 -7.62 -22.88 13.18
C ALA A 553 -8.92 -22.05 13.08
N GLY A 554 -9.59 -22.05 11.92
CA GLY A 554 -10.75 -21.19 11.67
C GLY A 554 -10.39 -19.71 11.60
N ILE A 555 -9.16 -19.39 11.16
CA ILE A 555 -8.67 -18.02 11.06
C ILE A 555 -8.43 -17.68 9.60
N ALA A 556 -9.36 -16.95 9.00
CA ALA A 556 -9.19 -16.38 7.68
C ALA A 556 -8.48 -15.02 7.78
N LEU A 557 -7.63 -14.75 6.80
CA LEU A 557 -6.84 -13.52 6.72
C LEU A 557 -7.37 -12.62 5.60
N GLU A 558 -7.43 -11.31 5.85
CA GLU A 558 -7.58 -10.26 4.83
C GLU A 558 -6.28 -10.14 4.00
N ALA A 559 -5.91 -11.23 3.34
CA ALA A 559 -4.66 -11.41 2.62
C ALA A 559 -4.71 -10.76 1.23
N HIS A 560 -5.11 -9.48 1.18
CA HIS A 560 -5.05 -8.67 -0.03
C HIS A 560 -3.60 -8.30 -0.39
N GLN A 561 -3.37 -7.80 -1.61
CA GLN A 561 -2.00 -7.63 -2.13
C GLN A 561 -1.06 -6.75 -1.29
N GLN A 562 -1.57 -5.81 -0.50
CA GLN A 562 -0.73 -4.96 0.37
C GLN A 562 -0.38 -5.59 1.74
N ASN A 563 -1.17 -6.58 2.20
CA ASN A 563 -0.99 -7.28 3.48
C ASN A 563 -0.29 -8.64 3.32
N THR A 564 -0.20 -9.14 2.09
CA THR A 564 0.57 -10.33 1.74
C THR A 564 1.93 -9.93 1.20
N LEU A 565 2.98 -10.41 1.85
CA LEU A 565 4.36 -10.27 1.42
C LEU A 565 4.89 -11.59 0.88
N VAL A 566 5.60 -11.55 -0.25
CA VAL A 566 6.41 -12.67 -0.73
C VAL A 566 7.86 -12.46 -0.28
N LEU A 567 8.48 -13.54 0.19
CA LEU A 567 9.92 -13.59 0.46
C LEU A 567 10.62 -14.17 -0.75
N LEU A 568 11.63 -13.45 -1.25
CA LEU A 568 12.42 -13.86 -2.40
C LEU A 568 13.81 -14.30 -1.97
N ASP A 569 14.32 -15.35 -2.61
CA ASP A 569 15.75 -15.67 -2.52
C ASP A 569 16.60 -14.65 -3.29
N ARG A 570 17.94 -14.80 -3.21
CA ARG A 570 18.92 -13.94 -3.90
C ARG A 570 18.69 -13.82 -5.42
N ASP A 571 18.00 -14.81 -5.96
CA ASP A 571 17.78 -15.04 -7.37
C ASP A 571 16.45 -14.44 -7.85
N GLY A 572 15.51 -14.23 -6.91
CA GLY A 572 14.19 -13.68 -7.16
C GLY A 572 13.05 -14.70 -7.18
N TRP A 573 13.28 -15.95 -6.76
CA TRP A 573 12.24 -16.96 -6.62
C TRP A 573 11.49 -16.83 -5.29
N PRO A 574 10.17 -17.07 -5.25
CA PRO A 574 9.43 -17.17 -3.99
C PRO A 574 9.94 -18.35 -3.17
N THR A 575 10.25 -18.10 -1.90
CA THR A 575 10.68 -19.13 -0.94
C THR A 575 9.88 -19.09 0.38
N GLY A 576 8.95 -18.14 0.50
CA GLY A 576 8.15 -17.96 1.71
C GLY A 576 7.18 -16.81 1.59
N GLY A 577 6.40 -16.61 2.64
CA GLY A 577 5.42 -15.53 2.71
C GLY A 577 5.32 -14.92 4.11
N ARG A 578 4.85 -13.68 4.17
CA ARG A 578 4.40 -13.06 5.42
C ARG A 578 3.01 -12.47 5.25
N TYR A 579 2.16 -12.64 6.26
CA TYR A 579 0.98 -11.79 6.41
C TYR A 579 1.28 -10.67 7.41
N ARG A 580 0.75 -9.47 7.18
CA ARG A 580 0.78 -8.38 8.15
C ARG A 580 -0.60 -7.74 8.27
N ASP A 581 -0.76 -7.00 9.35
CA ASP A 581 -1.92 -6.19 9.73
C ASP A 581 -2.74 -6.76 10.89
N ASN A 582 -3.21 -5.89 11.78
CA ASN A 582 -4.02 -6.24 12.96
C ASN A 582 -5.51 -6.00 12.75
N GLN A 583 -5.91 -5.40 11.62
CA GLN A 583 -7.32 -5.17 11.30
C GLN A 583 -7.94 -6.41 10.64
N GLY A 584 -7.17 -7.14 9.84
CA GLY A 584 -7.68 -8.12 8.89
C GLY A 584 -7.72 -9.58 9.33
N TYR A 585 -8.07 -9.88 10.59
CA TYR A 585 -8.33 -11.25 11.03
C TYR A 585 -9.83 -11.50 11.14
N TYR A 586 -10.28 -12.65 10.63
CA TYR A 586 -11.64 -13.15 10.81
C TYR A 586 -11.57 -14.50 11.52
N PHE A 587 -12.13 -14.57 12.73
CA PHE A 587 -12.31 -15.85 13.42
C PHE A 587 -13.69 -16.40 13.08
N ARG A 588 -13.74 -17.62 12.55
CA ARG A 588 -15.00 -18.29 12.23
C ARG A 588 -15.78 -18.57 13.50
N GLU A 589 -17.06 -18.26 13.47
CA GLU A 589 -17.98 -18.58 14.56
C GLU A 589 -17.99 -20.08 14.87
N SER A 590 -17.93 -20.92 13.83
CA SER A 590 -17.84 -22.39 13.97
C SER A 590 -16.61 -22.88 14.75
N HIS A 591 -15.57 -22.07 14.85
CA HIS A 591 -14.31 -22.42 15.53
C HIS A 591 -14.16 -21.75 16.91
N ARG A 592 -15.20 -21.04 17.39
CA ARG A 592 -15.16 -20.34 18.67
C ARG A 592 -14.72 -21.22 19.82
N ALA A 593 -15.32 -22.40 19.99
CA ALA A 593 -15.00 -23.29 21.10
C ALA A 593 -13.53 -23.77 21.07
N ALA A 594 -12.99 -24.06 19.88
CA ALA A 594 -11.62 -24.51 19.72
C ALA A 594 -10.61 -23.39 19.99
N LEU A 595 -10.91 -22.16 19.53
CA LEU A 595 -10.09 -20.99 19.78
C LEU A 595 -10.11 -20.59 21.26
N ASP A 596 -11.29 -20.60 21.90
CA ASP A 596 -11.45 -20.31 23.32
C ASP A 596 -10.76 -21.35 24.22
N ALA A 597 -10.84 -22.63 23.87
CA ALA A 597 -10.11 -23.69 24.57
C ALA A 597 -8.57 -23.48 24.52
N ARG A 598 -8.09 -22.82 23.47
CA ARG A 598 -6.65 -22.54 23.28
C ARG A 598 -6.19 -21.26 23.97
N LEU A 599 -7.01 -20.21 23.90
CA LEU A 599 -6.77 -18.94 24.57
C LEU A 599 -8.11 -18.42 25.11
N PRO A 600 -8.43 -18.68 26.39
CA PRO A 600 -9.70 -18.29 26.98
C PRO A 600 -9.98 -16.79 26.83
N GLY A 601 -11.18 -16.45 26.38
CA GLY A 601 -11.63 -15.07 26.19
C GLY A 601 -11.13 -14.41 24.90
N ILE A 602 -10.40 -15.12 24.04
CA ILE A 602 -9.94 -14.61 22.73
C ILE A 602 -11.10 -14.01 21.93
N GLY A 603 -10.86 -12.90 21.22
CA GLY A 603 -11.84 -12.32 20.30
C GLY A 603 -12.98 -11.56 20.98
N THR A 604 -13.10 -11.59 22.31
CA THR A 604 -14.19 -10.95 23.06
C THR A 604 -14.02 -9.43 23.10
N THR A 605 -12.85 -8.96 23.52
CA THR A 605 -12.55 -7.51 23.61
C THR A 605 -12.34 -6.89 22.22
N SER A 606 -11.78 -7.66 21.30
CA SER A 606 -11.44 -7.22 19.95
C SER A 606 -12.57 -7.36 18.93
N ASP A 607 -13.70 -7.99 19.31
CA ASP A 607 -14.86 -8.24 18.44
C ASP A 607 -14.41 -8.87 17.10
N THR A 608 -13.74 -10.02 17.18
CA THR A 608 -13.03 -10.64 16.04
C THR A 608 -13.79 -11.81 15.42
N PHE A 609 -14.78 -12.37 16.12
CA PHE A 609 -15.59 -13.46 15.59
C PHE A 609 -16.61 -12.96 14.57
N VAL A 610 -16.67 -13.64 13.44
CA VAL A 610 -17.54 -13.32 12.32
C VAL A 610 -18.22 -14.61 11.86
N SER A 611 -19.46 -14.51 11.38
CA SER A 611 -20.15 -15.68 10.85
C SER A 611 -19.36 -16.31 9.70
N ASP A 612 -19.44 -17.64 9.58
CA ASP A 612 -18.72 -18.39 8.56
C ASP A 612 -19.05 -17.91 7.14
N ALA A 613 -20.31 -17.61 6.85
CA ALA A 613 -20.74 -17.12 5.54
C ALA A 613 -20.12 -15.75 5.18
N VAL A 614 -20.03 -14.82 6.15
CA VAL A 614 -19.36 -13.53 5.92
C VAL A 614 -17.85 -13.76 5.79
N THR A 615 -17.27 -14.65 6.58
CA THR A 615 -15.86 -15.03 6.49
C THR A 615 -15.53 -15.57 5.09
N ASP A 616 -16.34 -16.47 4.55
CA ASP A 616 -16.18 -17.03 3.21
C ASP A 616 -16.25 -15.95 2.13
N GLU A 617 -17.23 -15.04 2.19
CA GLU A 617 -17.34 -13.93 1.24
C GLU A 617 -16.10 -13.02 1.27
N ARG A 618 -15.65 -12.63 2.46
CA ARG A 618 -14.48 -11.76 2.64
C ARG A 618 -13.20 -12.47 2.21
N PHE A 619 -13.03 -13.73 2.59
CA PHE A 619 -11.83 -14.50 2.26
C PHE A 619 -11.72 -14.78 0.76
N ALA A 620 -12.83 -15.07 0.09
CA ALA A 620 -12.89 -15.20 -1.36
C ALA A 620 -12.49 -13.91 -2.09
N TYR A 621 -12.98 -12.75 -1.61
CA TYR A 621 -12.57 -11.48 -2.18
C TYR A 621 -11.08 -11.18 -1.95
N TYR A 622 -10.58 -11.32 -0.73
CA TYR A 622 -9.22 -10.86 -0.42
C TYR A 622 -8.13 -11.81 -0.92
N LEU A 623 -8.26 -13.12 -0.68
CA LEU A 623 -7.27 -14.09 -1.15
C LEU A 623 -7.51 -14.49 -2.61
N GLY A 624 -8.75 -14.78 -2.99
CA GLY A 624 -9.08 -15.21 -4.35
C GLY A 624 -8.98 -14.08 -5.37
N ILE A 625 -9.82 -13.04 -5.21
CA ILE A 625 -9.99 -11.99 -6.23
C ILE A 625 -8.89 -10.93 -6.18
N ASN A 626 -8.71 -10.27 -5.04
CA ASN A 626 -7.76 -9.16 -4.91
C ASN A 626 -6.31 -9.67 -5.05
N ASN A 627 -6.00 -10.79 -4.39
CA ASN A 627 -4.65 -11.33 -4.37
C ASN A 627 -4.34 -12.21 -5.59
N VAL A 628 -4.84 -13.44 -5.67
CA VAL A 628 -4.37 -14.41 -6.68
C VAL A 628 -4.82 -14.03 -8.09
N LEU A 629 -6.11 -13.73 -8.31
CA LEU A 629 -6.57 -13.24 -9.62
C LEU A 629 -5.92 -11.90 -9.98
N GLY A 630 -5.76 -10.99 -9.00
CA GLY A 630 -4.99 -9.77 -9.21
C GLY A 630 -3.56 -10.06 -9.69
N LEU A 631 -2.84 -11.00 -9.10
CA LEU A 631 -1.49 -11.37 -9.52
C LEU A 631 -1.48 -11.98 -10.95
N ILE A 632 -2.45 -12.84 -11.28
CA ILE A 632 -2.62 -13.38 -12.63
C ILE A 632 -2.84 -12.25 -13.64
N GLY A 633 -3.74 -11.31 -13.33
CA GLY A 633 -3.99 -10.13 -14.15
C GLY A 633 -2.74 -9.24 -14.32
N ALA A 634 -1.89 -9.14 -13.28
CA ALA A 634 -0.62 -8.43 -13.39
C ALA A 634 0.36 -9.11 -14.37
N PHE A 635 0.46 -10.45 -14.34
CA PHE A 635 1.27 -11.19 -15.33
C PHE A 635 0.75 -10.97 -16.77
N GLY A 636 -0.56 -11.08 -16.96
CA GLY A 636 -1.20 -10.93 -18.27
C GLY A 636 -1.10 -9.53 -18.85
N SER A 637 -1.48 -8.52 -18.05
CA SER A 637 -1.49 -7.11 -18.46
C SER A 637 -0.11 -6.53 -18.77
N GLN A 638 0.95 -7.21 -18.35
CA GLN A 638 2.35 -6.87 -18.60
C GLN A 638 3.01 -7.80 -19.64
N GLY A 639 2.25 -8.71 -20.26
CA GLY A 639 2.76 -9.61 -21.30
C GLY A 639 3.76 -10.66 -20.82
N LEU A 640 3.79 -10.95 -19.51
CA LEU A 640 4.75 -11.89 -18.90
C LEU A 640 4.32 -13.36 -19.06
N ALA A 641 3.01 -13.61 -19.07
CA ALA A 641 2.40 -14.92 -19.32
C ALA A 641 0.95 -14.75 -19.79
N ASP A 642 0.41 -15.76 -20.50
CA ASP A 642 -1.02 -15.83 -20.78
C ASP A 642 -1.79 -16.15 -19.48
N GLU A 643 -2.78 -15.32 -19.15
CA GLU A 643 -3.63 -15.50 -17.97
C GLU A 643 -4.33 -16.86 -17.96
N ARG A 644 -4.71 -17.41 -19.13
CA ARG A 644 -5.38 -18.72 -19.22
C ARG A 644 -4.51 -19.85 -18.69
N VAL A 645 -3.20 -19.78 -18.92
CA VAL A 645 -2.25 -20.77 -18.41
C VAL A 645 -2.15 -20.68 -16.88
N LEU A 646 -2.12 -19.47 -16.33
CA LEU A 646 -2.04 -19.26 -14.88
C LEU A 646 -3.38 -19.57 -14.18
N LEU A 647 -4.52 -19.27 -14.81
CA LEU A 647 -5.85 -19.68 -14.33
C LEU A 647 -5.97 -21.20 -14.29
N ALA A 648 -5.53 -21.92 -15.32
CA ALA A 648 -5.49 -23.38 -15.32
C ALA A 648 -4.56 -23.93 -14.22
N ALA A 649 -3.40 -23.31 -14.02
CA ALA A 649 -2.50 -23.66 -12.92
C ALA A 649 -3.15 -23.44 -11.54
N PHE A 650 -3.91 -22.34 -11.38
CA PHE A 650 -4.62 -22.03 -10.15
C PHE A 650 -5.79 -23.01 -9.91
N ARG A 651 -6.59 -23.34 -10.94
CA ARG A 651 -7.63 -24.39 -10.86
C ARG A 651 -7.05 -25.71 -10.37
N ARG A 652 -5.92 -26.14 -10.95
CA ARG A 652 -5.23 -27.39 -10.54
C ARG A 652 -4.72 -27.32 -9.10
N PHE A 653 -4.22 -26.16 -8.67
CA PHE A 653 -3.80 -25.96 -7.29
C PHE A 653 -4.99 -26.05 -6.32
N LEU A 654 -6.10 -25.37 -6.62
CA LEU A 654 -7.32 -25.41 -5.80
C LEU A 654 -7.89 -26.82 -5.71
N GLY A 655 -7.86 -27.60 -6.79
CA GLY A 655 -8.30 -29.00 -6.77
C GLY A 655 -7.50 -29.87 -5.81
N LYS A 656 -6.18 -29.61 -5.66
CA LYS A 656 -5.34 -30.28 -4.65
C LYS A 656 -5.61 -29.76 -3.23
N ALA A 657 -5.97 -28.49 -3.10
CA ALA A 657 -6.27 -27.83 -1.85
C ALA A 657 -7.75 -27.96 -1.43
N ALA A 658 -8.58 -28.73 -2.16
CA ALA A 658 -10.04 -28.78 -1.97
C ALA A 658 -10.47 -29.21 -0.55
N ALA A 659 -9.62 -29.95 0.16
CA ALA A 659 -9.87 -30.36 1.55
C ALA A 659 -9.57 -29.26 2.59
N LEU A 660 -9.00 -28.11 2.20
CA LEU A 660 -8.58 -27.02 3.10
C LEU A 660 -9.70 -25.97 3.29
N GLY A 661 -10.94 -26.42 3.41
CA GLY A 661 -12.10 -25.57 3.69
C GLY A 661 -12.94 -25.20 2.46
N PRO A 662 -13.92 -24.28 2.64
CA PRO A 662 -14.93 -24.00 1.61
C PRO A 662 -14.40 -23.15 0.45
N LEU A 663 -13.36 -22.34 0.67
CA LEU A 663 -12.89 -21.37 -0.31
C LEU A 663 -12.43 -22.01 -1.64
N PRO A 664 -11.62 -23.09 -1.66
CA PRO A 664 -11.23 -23.72 -2.91
C PRO A 664 -12.42 -24.21 -3.76
N ALA A 665 -13.41 -24.86 -3.13
CA ALA A 665 -14.62 -25.30 -3.82
C ALA A 665 -15.44 -24.10 -4.32
N GLN A 666 -15.63 -23.07 -3.49
CA GLN A 666 -16.32 -21.85 -3.89
C GLN A 666 -15.69 -21.18 -5.12
N LEU A 667 -14.35 -21.13 -5.20
CA LEU A 667 -13.63 -20.56 -6.33
C LEU A 667 -13.66 -21.45 -7.59
N LEU A 668 -13.79 -22.77 -7.45
CA LEU A 668 -13.83 -23.70 -8.58
C LEU A 668 -15.24 -23.84 -9.18
N ASP A 669 -16.25 -23.91 -8.32
CA ASP A 669 -17.59 -24.40 -8.67
C ASP A 669 -18.60 -23.27 -8.84
N SER A 670 -18.38 -22.10 -8.22
CA SER A 670 -19.32 -20.99 -8.36
C SER A 670 -19.17 -20.31 -9.72
N PRO A 671 -20.24 -20.11 -10.52
CA PRO A 671 -20.15 -19.38 -11.78
C PRO A 671 -19.90 -17.87 -11.58
N THR A 672 -20.15 -17.37 -10.37
CA THR A 672 -19.98 -15.94 -10.05
C THR A 672 -19.33 -15.74 -8.68
N LEU A 673 -18.68 -14.61 -8.48
CA LEU A 673 -18.03 -14.26 -7.22
C LEU A 673 -18.52 -12.90 -6.71
N ARG A 674 -18.66 -12.79 -5.39
CA ARG A 674 -18.94 -11.54 -4.71
C ARG A 674 -17.64 -10.74 -4.60
N CYS A 675 -17.64 -9.53 -5.14
CA CYS A 675 -16.47 -8.67 -5.26
C CYS A 675 -16.76 -7.30 -4.68
N LYS A 676 -15.84 -6.77 -3.88
CA LYS A 676 -15.93 -5.39 -3.38
C LYS A 676 -15.90 -4.39 -4.54
N ALA A 677 -16.82 -3.44 -4.50
CA ALA A 677 -16.99 -2.38 -5.50
C ALA A 677 -16.44 -1.07 -4.96
N ASN A 678 -15.15 -0.82 -5.17
CA ASN A 678 -14.46 0.34 -4.58
C ASN A 678 -14.99 1.69 -5.12
N LEU A 679 -15.40 1.75 -6.39
CA LEU A 679 -15.97 2.98 -6.96
C LEU A 679 -17.39 3.24 -6.45
N LEU A 680 -18.27 2.23 -6.44
CA LEU A 680 -19.61 2.37 -5.89
C LEU A 680 -19.61 2.64 -4.38
N THR A 681 -18.69 2.01 -3.63
CA THR A 681 -18.47 2.30 -2.20
C THR A 681 -18.10 3.77 -2.01
N ARG A 682 -17.19 4.30 -2.84
CA ARG A 682 -16.82 5.71 -2.81
C ARG A 682 -17.99 6.63 -3.14
N LEU A 683 -18.72 6.33 -4.21
CA LEU A 683 -19.85 7.14 -4.65
C LEU A 683 -20.95 7.17 -3.58
N GLY A 684 -21.16 6.06 -2.87
CA GLY A 684 -22.09 5.97 -1.73
C GLY A 684 -21.63 6.72 -0.48
N GLY A 685 -20.44 7.32 -0.46
CA GLY A 685 -19.93 8.09 0.69
C GLY A 685 -19.63 7.25 1.94
N LEU A 686 -19.46 5.92 1.78
CA LEU A 686 -19.23 5.02 2.90
C LEU A 686 -17.78 5.15 3.40
N ASP A 687 -17.61 5.28 4.72
CA ASP A 687 -16.32 5.16 5.41
C ASP A 687 -16.22 3.75 5.97
N GLU A 688 -15.26 2.97 5.47
CA GLU A 688 -15.08 1.57 5.88
C GLU A 688 -14.57 1.41 7.33
N LEU A 689 -14.27 2.51 8.02
CA LEU A 689 -14.01 2.50 9.46
C LEU A 689 -15.31 2.53 10.30
N VAL A 690 -16.45 2.86 9.68
CA VAL A 690 -17.73 3.11 10.36
C VAL A 690 -18.77 2.08 9.94
N GLY A 691 -19.38 1.44 10.93
CA GLY A 691 -20.48 0.47 10.74
C GLY A 691 -20.02 -0.99 10.80
N PRO A 692 -20.97 -1.94 10.72
CA PRO A 692 -20.62 -3.36 10.78
C PRO A 692 -19.95 -3.85 9.48
N VAL A 693 -19.12 -4.90 9.61
CA VAL A 693 -18.26 -5.43 8.54
C VAL A 693 -19.05 -5.89 7.31
N ASP A 694 -20.32 -6.26 7.49
CA ASP A 694 -21.23 -6.71 6.44
C ASP A 694 -21.69 -5.59 5.49
N THR A 695 -21.78 -4.35 5.98
CA THR A 695 -22.49 -3.23 5.33
C THR A 695 -21.61 -2.02 5.08
N GLN A 696 -20.39 -1.98 5.63
CA GLN A 696 -19.43 -0.89 5.45
C GLN A 696 -18.88 -0.73 4.01
N SER A 697 -19.19 -1.64 3.08
CA SER A 697 -18.75 -1.57 1.68
C SER A 697 -19.80 -2.13 0.73
N VAL A 698 -19.84 -1.60 -0.49
CA VAL A 698 -20.69 -2.14 -1.57
C VAL A 698 -20.01 -3.36 -2.19
N TYR A 699 -20.76 -4.45 -2.37
CA TYR A 699 -20.31 -5.65 -3.07
C TYR A 699 -21.20 -5.92 -4.29
N VAL A 700 -20.55 -6.18 -5.42
CA VAL A 700 -21.17 -6.57 -6.70
C VAL A 700 -20.86 -8.03 -7.01
N THR A 701 -21.55 -8.58 -8.01
CA THR A 701 -21.30 -9.94 -8.49
C THR A 701 -20.55 -9.87 -9.81
N ILE A 702 -19.46 -10.62 -9.93
CA ILE A 702 -18.63 -10.72 -11.15
C ILE A 702 -18.63 -12.16 -11.67
N ALA A 703 -18.41 -12.34 -12.97
CA ALA A 703 -18.17 -13.68 -13.54
C ALA A 703 -16.90 -14.29 -12.94
N ASN A 704 -16.93 -15.60 -12.67
CA ASN A 704 -15.77 -16.31 -12.14
C ASN A 704 -14.86 -16.80 -13.28
N PRO A 705 -13.64 -16.24 -13.47
CA PRO A 705 -12.74 -16.68 -14.54
C PRO A 705 -12.15 -18.07 -14.31
N LEU A 706 -12.42 -18.70 -13.17
CA LEU A 706 -12.02 -20.07 -12.88
C LEU A 706 -13.12 -21.07 -13.19
N HIS A 707 -14.38 -20.68 -13.35
CA HIS A 707 -15.47 -21.65 -13.57
C HIS A 707 -15.40 -22.27 -14.98
N ASP A 708 -15.10 -21.44 -15.98
CA ASP A 708 -15.13 -21.79 -17.40
C ASP A 708 -13.84 -22.43 -17.95
#